data_AF-A0A1W2E2D4-F1
#
_entry.id   AF-A0A1W2E2D4-F1
#
_cell.length_a   1.000
_cell.length_b   1.000
_cell.length_c   1.000
_cell.angle_alpha   90.00
_cell.angle_beta   90.00
_cell.angle_gamma   90.00
#
_symmetry.space_group_name_H-M   'P 1'
#
loop_
_entity.id
_entity.type
_entity.pdbx_description
1 polymer ?
#
loop_
_entity_poly.entity_id
_entity_poly.type
_entity_poly.pdbx_seq_one_letter_code
_entity_poly.pdbx_strand_id
1 'polypeptide(L)'
;MKLTPILSFILLMLFSSVNVLRAQQTEQIYLSGTGNDHTVKWDFFCTKGMNSGKWTTIPVPSNWELQGFGKYDYGFAKDSVRGKEQGLYKYKFKVPAAWKGKKINIVFEGSMTDTEVKINGKSAGAIHQGAFYAFRYDLTALLKYGADNLLEAKVSKHSANKSVNEAERKADFWIFGGIFRPVYLEALSVQHIERVAIEAKADGQFKAEAYVAGNADKLTVQLYSADGKKYGAPISTYLKKGSAPVSLSGSFNAPELWSSEFPNLYTATFTLYQKNKALHTLSKKIGFRTIVVKPRDGIFVNGVKIKFKGVNRHSFRPASGRTLSKKNSIEDVELMKEMNMNAVRMSHYPPDGHFLDVCDSLGLYVMDELAGWHGHYDTPTGTKLVKEMIRHDVNHPSIVIWANGNEGGHNRELDPLFAQEDIQQRPVIHPWEDFNGFDTQHYREYNYGIGNYKHGHSIVMPTEFLHGMFDGGHGAGLEDYWNDMLMNPLSAGGFLWDFADQGVVRTDKNNIIDADGSRGADGIVGPYHEKEGSYFAIKEIWSPVFFEHREMTAGFDGIFNVENRFHFANLNACRFDWKLLNLKTKSEIKGEATAPDVKPLEKGKLSVTLPANWNSYDVLYVTATDMHGKELYTWSFPITLPKKEALALVKKDGGSTATITEKDSLFTTTANGISLSFSKKTGILREVKNAKGIIPFTNGPVIQEGATNFRKISHRMEGANLIIESSFDRKEAYNTLQWTIYPSGMLKLNVKYFPAEYLTNFIGLNFSFPEDQIKGVEYMGRGPHRVWKNRLKGNEFGIWKKDYNNTETGETWVYPEFKGYHSNMYWCKFITKDQPFTVITENEDIFLRLFSAAWKTDQWHNYEPHFPSGDISFMQGIPGIGTKTQRKDRTGPMSMQNIFYDYEKEPARALDMTLYFDFRIL
;
A
#
# COMPACT_ATOMS: atom_id res chain seq x y z
N MET A 1 27.28 42.23 67.22
CA MET A 1 26.94 41.02 68.01
C MET A 1 27.25 39.81 67.13
N LYS A 2 28.45 39.22 67.23
CA LYS A 2 28.82 38.11 68.13
C LYS A 2 27.85 36.93 68.06
N LEU A 3 28.21 35.87 67.33
CA LEU A 3 28.53 34.52 67.84
C LEU A 3 28.56 33.47 66.69
N THR A 4 29.76 32.99 66.36
CA THR A 4 30.05 31.59 65.92
C THR A 4 30.14 30.70 67.20
N PRO A 5 30.07 29.34 67.20
CA PRO A 5 30.69 28.42 66.22
C PRO A 5 30.08 26.99 66.00
N ILE A 6 30.63 26.26 65.01
CA ILE A 6 30.91 24.80 64.96
C ILE A 6 29.77 23.81 65.34
N LEU A 7 29.10 23.24 64.33
CA LEU A 7 28.58 21.86 64.35
C LEU A 7 28.25 21.39 62.92
N SER A 8 29.27 21.18 62.09
CA SER A 8 29.11 20.62 60.73
C SER A 8 30.35 19.85 60.31
N PHE A 9 30.78 18.93 61.16
CA PHE A 9 31.76 17.89 60.86
C PHE A 9 31.39 16.72 61.77
N ILE A 10 30.73 15.69 61.23
CA ILE A 10 30.34 14.37 61.84
C ILE A 10 28.92 13.89 61.39
N LEU A 11 28.19 14.60 60.52
CA LEU A 11 26.96 14.08 59.89
C LEU A 11 27.09 13.87 58.36
N LEU A 12 28.26 13.40 57.91
CA LEU A 12 28.53 13.13 56.49
C LEU A 12 29.26 11.79 56.25
N MET A 13 29.05 10.81 57.15
CA MET A 13 29.59 9.45 57.03
C MET A 13 28.58 8.34 57.39
N LEU A 14 27.27 8.57 57.16
CA LEU A 14 26.23 7.54 57.31
C LEU A 14 25.21 7.60 56.16
N PHE A 15 25.69 7.65 54.92
CA PHE A 15 24.98 7.09 53.78
C PHE A 15 25.84 5.96 53.20
N SER A 16 25.95 4.89 53.99
CA SER A 16 26.35 3.59 53.52
C SER A 16 25.41 3.15 52.39
N SER A 17 25.85 3.35 51.15
CA SER A 17 25.84 2.31 50.12
C SER A 17 24.72 1.28 50.23
N VAL A 18 23.48 1.69 49.91
CA VAL A 18 22.52 0.74 49.35
C VAL A 18 22.97 0.45 47.92
N ASN A 19 23.99 -0.40 47.81
CA ASN A 19 24.33 -1.08 46.57
C ASN A 19 23.14 -2.00 46.25
N VAL A 20 22.11 -1.46 45.60
CA VAL A 20 21.14 -2.29 44.89
C VAL A 20 21.98 -3.03 43.85
N LEU A 21 22.23 -4.31 44.11
CA LEU A 21 22.93 -5.22 43.22
C LEU A 21 22.12 -5.34 41.93
N ARG A 22 22.28 -4.38 41.01
CA ARG A 22 21.69 -4.43 39.68
C ARG A 22 22.44 -5.49 38.87
N ALA A 23 21.68 -6.43 38.30
CA ALA A 23 22.21 -7.38 37.34
C ALA A 23 22.83 -6.63 36.16
N GLN A 24 23.89 -7.18 35.57
CA GLN A 24 24.47 -6.58 34.38
C GLN A 24 23.48 -6.77 33.21
N GLN A 25 23.13 -5.69 32.52
CA GLN A 25 22.44 -5.78 31.23
C GLN A 25 23.46 -5.93 30.11
N THR A 26 23.06 -6.51 28.98
CA THR A 26 23.86 -6.45 27.76
C THR A 26 24.04 -4.97 27.39
N GLU A 27 25.27 -4.49 27.36
CA GLU A 27 25.58 -3.13 26.94
C GLU A 27 25.85 -3.13 25.43
N GLN A 28 25.28 -2.16 24.70
CA GLN A 28 25.48 -2.01 23.25
C GLN A 28 26.09 -0.65 22.92
N ILE A 29 27.04 -0.63 21.98
CA ILE A 29 27.64 0.59 21.43
C ILE A 29 27.62 0.51 19.90
N TYR A 30 26.84 1.38 19.25
CA TYR A 30 26.84 1.49 17.79
C TYR A 30 28.16 2.07 17.28
N LEU A 31 28.75 1.42 16.29
CA LEU A 31 29.96 1.86 15.59
C LEU A 31 29.62 2.57 14.27
N SER A 32 28.54 2.13 13.62
CA SER A 32 27.85 2.88 12.56
C SER A 32 26.91 3.90 13.21
N GLY A 33 25.76 4.19 12.60
CA GLY A 33 24.57 4.61 13.35
C GLY A 33 23.42 3.58 13.23
N THR A 34 22.19 4.00 13.46
CA THR A 34 21.01 3.12 13.60
C THR A 34 20.12 3.04 12.36
N GLY A 35 20.39 3.81 11.31
CA GLY A 35 19.59 3.84 10.08
C GLY A 35 20.05 4.94 9.13
N ASN A 36 19.27 5.23 8.08
CA ASN A 36 19.56 6.31 7.13
C ASN A 36 19.51 7.73 7.74
N ASP A 37 18.77 7.89 8.83
CA ASP A 37 18.59 9.15 9.57
C ASP A 37 19.69 9.40 10.62
N HIS A 38 20.40 8.35 11.03
CA HIS A 38 21.51 8.40 11.99
C HIS A 38 22.64 7.52 11.47
N THR A 39 23.65 8.14 10.88
CA THR A 39 24.82 7.45 10.33
C THR A 39 26.10 7.95 10.98
N VAL A 40 27.16 7.14 10.89
CA VAL A 40 28.52 7.53 11.30
C VAL A 40 29.45 7.39 10.11
N LYS A 41 30.31 8.38 9.89
CA LYS A 41 31.26 8.39 8.77
C LYS A 41 32.43 7.46 9.05
N TRP A 42 32.67 6.53 8.14
CA TRP A 42 33.82 5.63 8.14
C TRP A 42 34.75 5.97 6.97
N ASP A 43 36.04 5.66 7.10
CA ASP A 43 36.95 5.73 5.96
C ASP A 43 36.56 4.65 4.95
N PHE A 44 36.54 5.00 3.66
CA PHE A 44 35.99 4.15 2.61
C PHE A 44 36.82 4.20 1.33
N PHE A 45 36.99 3.05 0.70
CA PHE A 45 37.61 2.90 -0.62
C PHE A 45 36.76 1.95 -1.46
N CYS A 46 36.24 2.45 -2.58
CA CYS A 46 35.55 1.61 -3.57
C CYS A 46 36.53 1.20 -4.68
N THR A 47 36.56 -0.09 -5.03
CA THR A 47 37.57 -0.61 -5.99
C THR A 47 37.29 -0.29 -7.45
N LYS A 48 36.02 -0.12 -7.85
CA LYS A 48 35.59 0.17 -9.23
C LYS A 48 34.28 0.97 -9.24
N GLY A 49 33.89 1.47 -10.42
CA GLY A 49 32.67 2.28 -10.60
C GLY A 49 32.87 3.75 -10.25
N MET A 50 31.78 4.46 -10.00
CA MET A 50 31.78 5.87 -9.60
C MET A 50 32.66 6.09 -8.37
N ASN A 51 33.37 7.22 -8.34
CA ASN A 51 34.21 7.67 -7.23
C ASN A 51 35.16 6.59 -6.65
N SER A 52 35.63 5.67 -7.49
CA SER A 52 36.53 4.57 -7.10
C SER A 52 38.02 4.93 -7.15
N GLY A 53 38.88 4.08 -6.58
CA GLY A 53 40.34 4.20 -6.69
C GLY A 53 41.00 5.16 -5.70
N LYS A 54 40.25 5.74 -4.75
CA LYS A 54 40.76 6.65 -3.71
C LYS A 54 40.09 6.40 -2.36
N TRP A 55 40.82 6.68 -1.27
CA TRP A 55 40.26 6.71 0.08
C TRP A 55 39.49 8.02 0.29
N THR A 56 38.32 7.92 0.92
CA THR A 56 37.44 9.02 1.30
C THR A 56 36.65 8.60 2.54
N THR A 57 35.49 9.20 2.81
CA THR A 57 34.56 8.75 3.84
C THR A 57 33.19 8.40 3.27
N ILE A 58 32.47 7.48 3.90
CA ILE A 58 31.07 7.14 3.60
C ILE A 58 30.25 7.07 4.89
N PRO A 59 28.97 7.51 4.91
CA PRO A 59 28.09 7.21 6.03
C PRO A 59 27.84 5.71 6.16
N VAL A 60 27.80 5.20 7.39
CA VAL A 60 27.42 3.82 7.70
C VAL A 60 26.31 3.85 8.76
N PRO A 61 25.18 3.15 8.56
CA PRO A 61 24.89 2.32 7.40
C PRO A 61 24.55 3.11 6.13
N SER A 62 24.87 2.56 4.95
CA SER A 62 24.39 3.05 3.65
C SER A 62 24.57 2.03 2.52
N ASN A 63 23.84 2.23 1.42
CA ASN A 63 24.19 1.65 0.12
C ASN A 63 25.12 2.58 -0.65
N TRP A 64 26.27 2.09 -1.11
CA TRP A 64 27.30 2.97 -1.65
C TRP A 64 26.90 3.64 -2.96
N GLU A 65 25.98 3.06 -3.73
CA GLU A 65 25.48 3.64 -4.98
C GLU A 65 24.76 4.96 -4.71
N LEU A 66 23.92 4.99 -3.68
CA LEU A 66 23.19 6.18 -3.22
C LEU A 66 24.12 7.23 -2.61
N GLN A 67 25.37 6.87 -2.31
CA GLN A 67 26.41 7.79 -1.84
C GLN A 67 27.35 8.22 -2.98
N GLY A 68 27.03 7.88 -4.23
CA GLY A 68 27.80 8.25 -5.42
C GLY A 68 29.00 7.34 -5.71
N PHE A 69 29.03 6.11 -5.20
CA PHE A 69 30.11 5.15 -5.44
C PHE A 69 29.63 3.92 -6.19
N GLY A 70 30.56 3.16 -6.79
CA GLY A 70 30.21 1.88 -7.42
C GLY A 70 29.33 2.07 -8.66
N LYS A 71 28.47 1.10 -8.95
CA LYS A 71 27.60 1.12 -10.14
C LYS A 71 26.18 0.74 -9.79
N TYR A 72 25.17 1.44 -10.30
CA TYR A 72 23.79 0.98 -10.20
C TYR A 72 23.54 -0.20 -11.14
N ASP A 73 22.95 -1.27 -10.62
CA ASP A 73 22.52 -2.44 -11.36
C ASP A 73 21.12 -2.85 -10.91
N TYR A 74 20.32 -3.36 -11.85
CA TYR A 74 19.07 -4.05 -11.57
C TYR A 74 19.27 -5.56 -11.74
N GLY A 75 18.56 -6.42 -10.99
CA GLY A 75 18.85 -7.86 -10.99
C GLY A 75 18.69 -8.56 -12.35
N PHE A 76 17.90 -8.01 -13.27
CA PHE A 76 17.81 -8.50 -14.66
C PHE A 76 18.95 -8.03 -15.59
N ALA A 77 19.87 -7.18 -15.12
CA ALA A 77 21.00 -6.75 -15.92
C ALA A 77 21.88 -7.93 -16.33
N LYS A 78 22.34 -7.95 -17.58
CA LYS A 78 23.28 -8.98 -18.08
C LYS A 78 24.54 -9.01 -17.22
N ASP A 79 25.05 -10.21 -16.92
CA ASP A 79 26.27 -10.38 -16.11
C ASP A 79 27.49 -9.61 -16.63
N SER A 80 27.58 -9.39 -17.95
CA SER A 80 28.67 -8.64 -18.59
C SER A 80 28.68 -7.15 -18.26
N VAL A 81 27.54 -6.58 -17.84
CA VAL A 81 27.42 -5.16 -17.51
C VAL A 81 27.34 -4.90 -16.01
N ARG A 82 27.24 -5.92 -15.15
CA ARG A 82 27.11 -5.73 -13.70
C ARG A 82 28.36 -5.15 -13.05
N GLY A 83 28.17 -4.27 -12.06
CA GLY A 83 29.21 -3.86 -11.13
C GLY A 83 29.72 -5.05 -10.31
N LYS A 84 31.04 -5.13 -10.13
CA LYS A 84 31.71 -6.17 -9.31
C LYS A 84 32.70 -5.56 -8.32
N GLU A 85 32.45 -4.31 -7.96
CA GLU A 85 33.24 -3.54 -7.01
C GLU A 85 33.19 -4.14 -5.60
N GLN A 86 34.19 -3.76 -4.82
CA GLN A 86 34.32 -4.07 -3.42
C GLN A 86 34.50 -2.76 -2.65
N GLY A 87 33.90 -2.69 -1.47
CA GLY A 87 34.09 -1.62 -0.52
C GLY A 87 35.06 -2.03 0.58
N LEU A 88 36.12 -1.24 0.78
CA LEU A 88 37.02 -1.38 1.92
C LEU A 88 36.69 -0.27 2.93
N TYR A 89 36.39 -0.67 4.15
CA TYR A 89 36.00 0.23 5.23
C TYR A 89 37.04 0.21 6.33
N LYS A 90 37.29 1.37 6.95
CA LYS A 90 38.08 1.49 8.18
C LYS A 90 37.38 2.41 9.17
N TYR A 91 37.34 1.98 10.43
CA TYR A 91 36.79 2.80 11.51
C TYR A 91 37.59 2.64 12.78
N LYS A 92 37.99 3.77 13.38
CA LYS A 92 38.66 3.80 14.68
C LYS A 92 37.61 3.95 15.77
N PHE A 93 37.67 3.10 16.77
CA PHE A 93 36.72 3.12 17.89
C PHE A 93 37.41 2.78 19.20
N LYS A 94 36.79 3.20 20.31
CA LYS A 94 37.26 2.88 21.66
C LYS A 94 36.31 1.90 22.32
N VAL A 95 36.89 0.91 23.00
CA VAL A 95 36.15 -0.02 23.85
C VAL A 95 36.36 0.41 25.31
N PRO A 96 35.30 0.56 26.13
CA PRO A 96 35.46 0.92 27.53
C PRO A 96 36.41 -0.03 28.28
N ALA A 97 37.29 0.51 29.13
CA ALA A 97 38.20 -0.31 29.93
C ALA A 97 37.45 -1.30 30.85
N ALA A 98 36.27 -0.89 31.33
CA ALA A 98 35.37 -1.69 32.16
C ALA A 98 34.79 -2.93 31.45
N TRP A 99 34.95 -3.03 30.13
CA TRP A 99 34.54 -4.21 29.36
C TRP A 99 35.59 -5.33 29.36
N LYS A 100 36.80 -5.08 29.91
CA LYS A 100 37.82 -6.12 30.02
C LYS A 100 37.31 -7.28 30.87
N GLY A 101 37.46 -8.50 30.36
CA GLY A 101 36.97 -9.72 31.02
C GLY A 101 35.50 -10.05 30.73
N LYS A 102 34.81 -9.24 29.93
CA LYS A 102 33.50 -9.56 29.35
C LYS A 102 33.67 -10.27 28.01
N LYS A 103 32.63 -10.97 27.57
CA LYS A 103 32.49 -11.48 26.19
C LYS A 103 32.00 -10.34 25.31
N ILE A 104 32.80 -9.95 24.32
CA ILE A 104 32.46 -8.85 23.41
C ILE A 104 32.23 -9.40 22.02
N ASN A 105 31.05 -9.15 21.46
CA ASN A 105 30.78 -9.47 20.06
C ASN A 105 30.64 -8.18 19.24
N ILE A 106 31.01 -8.24 17.96
CA ILE A 106 30.52 -7.28 16.96
C ILE A 106 29.36 -7.91 16.22
N VAL A 107 28.28 -7.16 16.02
CA VAL A 107 27.08 -7.58 15.30
C VAL A 107 26.92 -6.70 14.07
N PHE A 108 26.69 -7.33 12.93
CA PHE A 108 26.24 -6.70 11.70
C PHE A 108 24.79 -7.12 11.47
N GLU A 109 23.88 -6.16 11.41
CA GLU A 109 22.45 -6.41 11.11
C GLU A 109 22.20 -6.74 9.62
N GLY A 110 23.19 -6.45 8.76
CA GLY A 110 23.15 -6.76 7.32
C GLY A 110 24.24 -6.02 6.54
N SER A 111 24.85 -6.72 5.58
CA SER A 111 25.96 -6.21 4.77
C SER A 111 25.99 -6.90 3.41
N MET A 112 25.97 -6.12 2.32
CA MET A 112 25.88 -6.63 0.95
C MET A 112 27.25 -6.77 0.30
N THR A 113 27.82 -7.96 0.12
CA THR A 113 27.23 -9.31 0.30
C THR A 113 28.17 -10.27 1.00
N ASP A 114 29.39 -10.45 0.48
CA ASP A 114 30.43 -11.19 1.22
C ASP A 114 31.18 -10.21 2.11
N THR A 115 31.21 -10.49 3.41
CA THR A 115 31.79 -9.58 4.42
C THR A 115 32.93 -10.25 5.17
N GLU A 116 34.15 -9.73 4.98
CA GLU A 116 35.33 -10.07 5.76
C GLU A 116 35.58 -8.99 6.81
N VAL A 117 35.77 -9.37 8.07
CA VAL A 117 35.95 -8.42 9.19
C VAL A 117 37.28 -8.68 9.89
N LYS A 118 38.05 -7.62 10.12
CA LYS A 118 39.28 -7.63 10.91
C LYS A 118 39.24 -6.59 12.01
N ILE A 119 39.86 -6.92 13.14
CA ILE A 119 40.13 -6.01 14.24
C ILE A 119 41.64 -5.96 14.44
N ASN A 120 42.22 -4.76 14.40
CA ASN A 120 43.64 -4.53 14.58
C ASN A 120 44.51 -5.43 13.67
N GLY A 121 44.11 -5.58 12.40
CA GLY A 121 44.79 -6.43 11.41
C GLY A 121 44.56 -7.94 11.51
N LYS A 122 43.82 -8.43 12.52
CA LYS A 122 43.51 -9.86 12.72
C LYS A 122 42.08 -10.19 12.34
N SER A 123 41.86 -11.36 11.72
CA SER A 123 40.51 -11.81 11.35
C SER A 123 39.60 -11.98 12.57
N ALA A 124 38.37 -11.48 12.49
CA ALA A 124 37.32 -11.70 13.48
C ALA A 124 36.63 -13.07 13.32
N GLY A 125 36.70 -13.69 12.14
CA GLY A 125 36.07 -14.98 11.86
C GLY A 125 36.06 -15.34 10.38
N ALA A 126 35.28 -16.37 10.02
CA ALA A 126 35.06 -16.74 8.63
C ALA A 126 34.27 -15.65 7.89
N ILE A 127 34.49 -15.51 6.57
CA ILE A 127 33.72 -14.59 5.72
C ILE A 127 32.23 -14.92 5.83
N HIS A 128 31.42 -13.91 6.11
CA HIS A 128 29.96 -14.05 6.06
C HIS A 128 29.49 -13.89 4.61
N GLN A 129 28.54 -14.73 4.18
CA GLN A 129 27.97 -14.73 2.84
C GLN A 129 26.45 -14.74 2.96
N GLY A 130 25.80 -13.70 2.43
CA GLY A 130 24.36 -13.47 2.51
C GLY A 130 24.09 -12.07 3.06
N ALA A 131 23.30 -11.26 2.36
CA ALA A 131 23.23 -9.84 2.68
C ALA A 131 22.24 -9.48 3.79
N PHE A 132 21.16 -10.22 3.91
CA PHE A 132 19.97 -9.80 4.64
C PHE A 132 19.93 -10.29 6.09
N TYR A 133 20.99 -10.93 6.57
CA TYR A 133 20.99 -11.69 7.82
C TYR A 133 21.90 -11.04 8.86
N ALA A 134 21.43 -11.02 10.11
CA ALA A 134 22.24 -10.59 11.22
C ALA A 134 23.30 -11.65 11.57
N PHE A 135 24.57 -11.24 11.64
CA PHE A 135 25.68 -12.12 12.02
C PHE A 135 26.60 -11.45 13.03
N ARG A 136 27.33 -12.26 13.81
CA ARG A 136 28.22 -11.77 14.86
C ARG A 136 29.54 -12.52 14.95
N TYR A 137 30.57 -11.84 15.44
CA TYR A 137 31.88 -12.42 15.76
C TYR A 137 32.29 -12.10 17.19
N ASP A 138 32.93 -13.05 17.86
CA ASP A 138 33.58 -12.81 19.15
C ASP A 138 34.89 -12.04 18.95
N LEU A 139 34.95 -10.83 19.51
CA LEU A 139 36.12 -9.95 19.45
C LEU A 139 36.95 -9.94 20.73
N THR A 140 36.56 -10.70 21.75
CA THR A 140 37.14 -10.61 23.11
C THR A 140 38.68 -10.68 23.10
N ALA A 141 39.26 -11.58 22.29
CA ALA A 141 40.71 -11.77 22.21
C ALA A 141 41.43 -10.78 21.28
N LEU A 142 40.71 -9.95 20.53
CA LEU A 142 41.25 -9.05 19.49
C LEU A 142 41.29 -7.58 19.94
N LEU A 143 40.53 -7.23 20.97
CA LEU A 143 40.33 -5.85 21.41
C LEU A 143 41.41 -5.35 22.37
N LYS A 144 41.75 -4.08 22.22
CA LYS A 144 42.51 -3.28 23.17
C LYS A 144 41.54 -2.48 24.03
N TYR A 145 41.34 -2.86 25.28
CA TYR A 145 40.40 -2.20 26.18
C TYR A 145 40.96 -0.87 26.71
N GLY A 146 40.12 0.17 26.74
CA GLY A 146 40.52 1.53 27.15
C GLY A 146 41.40 2.28 26.13
N ALA A 147 41.59 1.71 24.93
CA ALA A 147 42.45 2.25 23.89
C ALA A 147 41.75 2.20 22.52
N ASP A 148 42.37 2.84 21.52
CA ASP A 148 41.89 2.81 20.15
C ASP A 148 42.05 1.43 19.52
N ASN A 149 41.00 0.98 18.85
CA ASN A 149 40.95 -0.19 18.01
C ASN A 149 40.65 0.22 16.58
N LEU A 150 41.13 -0.56 15.63
CA LEU A 150 40.81 -0.39 14.22
C LEU A 150 39.91 -1.53 13.75
N LEU A 151 38.70 -1.19 13.31
CA LEU A 151 37.84 -2.06 12.54
C LEU A 151 38.18 -1.90 11.07
N GLU A 152 38.34 -3.02 10.37
CA GLU A 152 38.51 -3.08 8.93
C GLU A 152 37.50 -4.07 8.36
N ALA A 153 36.70 -3.65 7.37
CA ALA A 153 35.76 -4.54 6.69
C ALA A 153 35.98 -4.50 5.18
N LYS A 154 36.02 -5.67 4.54
CA LYS A 154 35.98 -5.81 3.09
C LYS A 154 34.64 -6.41 2.70
N VAL A 155 33.87 -5.65 1.92
CA VAL A 155 32.53 -6.01 1.49
C VAL A 155 32.51 -6.16 -0.02
N SER A 156 32.15 -7.33 -0.53
CA SER A 156 32.08 -7.59 -1.97
C SER A 156 30.63 -7.54 -2.43
N LYS A 157 30.35 -6.78 -3.49
CA LYS A 157 28.99 -6.66 -4.06
C LYS A 157 28.43 -8.01 -4.49
N HIS A 158 29.27 -8.78 -5.17
CA HIS A 158 29.01 -10.16 -5.58
C HIS A 158 29.70 -11.12 -4.64
N SER A 159 28.99 -12.20 -4.31
CA SER A 159 29.54 -13.27 -3.49
C SER A 159 30.55 -14.10 -4.29
N ALA A 160 31.57 -14.61 -3.61
CA ALA A 160 32.42 -15.67 -4.15
C ALA A 160 31.65 -16.99 -4.31
N ASN A 161 30.56 -17.17 -3.56
CA ASN A 161 29.66 -18.30 -3.70
C ASN A 161 28.60 -18.00 -4.78
N LYS A 162 28.53 -18.85 -5.80
CA LYS A 162 27.57 -18.69 -6.90
C LYS A 162 26.12 -18.76 -6.40
N SER A 163 25.79 -19.65 -5.46
CA SER A 163 24.41 -19.84 -5.00
C SER A 163 23.83 -18.57 -4.36
N VAL A 164 24.63 -17.84 -3.58
CA VAL A 164 24.26 -16.54 -3.00
C VAL A 164 23.96 -15.50 -4.09
N ASN A 165 24.72 -15.52 -5.19
CA ASN A 165 24.43 -14.63 -6.32
C ASN A 165 23.12 -15.01 -7.03
N GLU A 166 22.84 -16.30 -7.20
CA GLU A 166 21.56 -16.74 -7.78
C GLU A 166 20.37 -16.36 -6.89
N ALA A 167 20.50 -16.50 -5.57
CA ALA A 167 19.43 -16.18 -4.61
C ALA A 167 19.19 -14.67 -4.43
N GLU A 168 20.24 -13.85 -4.38
CA GLU A 168 20.12 -12.44 -3.97
C GLU A 168 20.44 -11.40 -5.05
N ARG A 169 21.18 -11.78 -6.10
CA ARG A 169 21.75 -10.83 -7.08
C ARG A 169 21.11 -10.92 -8.47
N LYS A 170 20.17 -11.84 -8.65
CA LYS A 170 19.42 -12.09 -9.89
C LYS A 170 17.90 -12.07 -9.64
N ALA A 171 17.44 -11.10 -8.88
CA ALA A 171 16.03 -10.95 -8.52
C ALA A 171 15.42 -9.65 -9.06
N ASP A 172 14.09 -9.55 -9.04
CA ASP A 172 13.36 -8.37 -9.51
C ASP A 172 13.45 -7.21 -8.51
N PHE A 173 14.65 -6.64 -8.37
CA PHE A 173 14.93 -5.45 -7.58
C PHE A 173 16.31 -4.86 -7.88
N TRP A 174 16.57 -3.66 -7.36
CA TRP A 174 17.89 -3.01 -7.40
C TRP A 174 18.97 -3.78 -6.61
N ILE A 175 20.14 -3.95 -7.25
CA ILE A 175 21.32 -4.59 -6.69
C ILE A 175 22.30 -3.54 -6.19
N PHE A 176 22.34 -3.39 -4.87
CA PHE A 176 23.26 -2.47 -4.18
C PHE A 176 24.43 -3.21 -3.53
N GLY A 177 25.43 -2.45 -3.08
CA GLY A 177 26.46 -2.91 -2.16
C GLY A 177 26.56 -2.05 -0.91
N GLY A 178 27.34 -2.54 0.07
CA GLY A 178 27.71 -1.80 1.27
C GLY A 178 27.14 -2.35 2.57
N ILE A 179 27.59 -1.75 3.68
CA ILE A 179 27.10 -2.05 5.03
C ILE A 179 25.82 -1.22 5.22
N PHE A 180 24.68 -1.80 4.85
CA PHE A 180 23.41 -1.08 4.70
C PHE A 180 22.48 -1.18 5.92
N ARG A 181 22.85 -1.98 6.93
CA ARG A 181 22.19 -2.04 8.24
C ARG A 181 23.20 -1.82 9.37
N PRO A 182 22.73 -1.50 10.60
CA PRO A 182 23.60 -1.12 11.70
C PRO A 182 24.71 -2.13 12.06
N VAL A 183 25.81 -1.60 12.59
CA VAL A 183 26.93 -2.33 13.17
C VAL A 183 27.17 -1.84 14.58
N TYR A 184 27.18 -2.75 15.55
CA TYR A 184 27.39 -2.41 16.96
C TYR A 184 28.22 -3.47 17.69
N LEU A 185 28.81 -3.05 18.81
CA LEU A 185 29.40 -3.96 19.78
C LEU A 185 28.38 -4.29 20.86
N GLU A 186 28.33 -5.56 21.28
CA GLU A 186 27.61 -5.99 22.47
C GLU A 186 28.58 -6.55 23.51
N ALA A 187 28.38 -6.19 24.79
CA ALA A 187 29.16 -6.67 25.91
C ALA A 187 28.32 -7.52 26.86
N LEU A 188 28.69 -8.79 26.95
CA LEU A 188 28.05 -9.80 27.78
C LEU A 188 28.98 -10.18 28.94
N SER A 189 28.44 -10.38 30.14
CA SER A 189 29.21 -10.96 31.25
C SER A 189 29.69 -12.38 30.90
N VAL A 190 30.73 -12.90 31.57
CA VAL A 190 31.20 -14.29 31.33
C VAL A 190 30.07 -15.31 31.52
N GLN A 191 29.27 -15.13 32.57
CA GLN A 191 28.00 -15.81 32.75
C GLN A 191 26.90 -14.96 32.14
N HIS A 192 26.25 -15.43 31.09
CA HIS A 192 25.20 -14.65 30.42
C HIS A 192 24.16 -15.55 29.76
N ILE A 193 23.06 -14.91 29.39
CA ILE A 193 22.02 -15.49 28.55
C ILE A 193 22.37 -15.06 27.12
N GLU A 194 22.74 -16.01 26.27
CA GLU A 194 23.14 -15.76 24.88
C GLU A 194 21.91 -15.46 24.01
N ARG A 195 20.86 -16.26 24.17
CA ARG A 195 19.56 -16.02 23.53
C ARG A 195 18.43 -16.74 24.26
N VAL A 196 17.21 -16.34 23.93
CA VAL A 196 15.97 -17.03 24.33
C VAL A 196 15.08 -17.22 23.10
N ALA A 197 14.37 -18.34 23.04
CA ALA A 197 13.25 -18.56 22.13
C ALA A 197 11.99 -18.78 22.98
N ILE A 198 10.92 -18.03 22.69
CA ILE A 198 9.74 -17.96 23.55
C ILE A 198 8.50 -18.37 22.77
N GLU A 199 7.63 -19.15 23.40
CA GLU A 199 6.28 -19.46 22.97
C GLU A 199 5.30 -18.97 24.07
N ALA A 200 4.43 -18.02 23.71
CA ALA A 200 3.41 -17.47 24.59
C ALA A 200 2.03 -17.65 23.93
N LYS A 201 1.24 -18.62 24.40
CA LYS A 201 -0.02 -19.04 23.79
C LYS A 201 -1.23 -18.27 24.32
N ALA A 202 -2.28 -18.20 23.52
CA ALA A 202 -3.49 -17.48 23.88
C ALA A 202 -4.20 -18.02 25.14
N ASP A 203 -4.00 -19.28 25.50
CA ASP A 203 -4.53 -19.88 26.73
C ASP A 203 -3.70 -19.55 27.99
N GLY A 204 -2.66 -18.73 27.85
CA GLY A 204 -1.76 -18.34 28.94
C GLY A 204 -0.55 -19.25 29.12
N GLN A 205 -0.45 -20.37 28.39
CA GLN A 205 0.74 -21.22 28.45
C GLN A 205 1.97 -20.44 27.97
N PHE A 206 3.03 -20.53 28.75
CA PHE A 206 4.32 -19.91 28.46
C PHE A 206 5.41 -20.98 28.48
N LYS A 207 6.18 -21.06 27.40
CA LYS A 207 7.39 -21.88 27.29
C LYS A 207 8.54 -21.00 26.79
N ALA A 208 9.73 -21.19 27.33
CA ALA A 208 10.94 -20.57 26.82
C ALA A 208 12.12 -21.54 26.83
N GLU A 209 12.95 -21.46 25.81
CA GLU A 209 14.25 -22.14 25.72
C GLU A 209 15.36 -21.10 25.78
N ALA A 210 16.14 -21.14 26.86
CA ALA A 210 17.23 -20.21 27.12
C ALA A 210 18.59 -20.87 26.91
N TYR A 211 19.46 -20.21 26.15
CA TYR A 211 20.83 -20.65 25.91
C TYR A 211 21.73 -19.81 26.80
N VAL A 212 22.41 -20.48 27.74
CA VAL A 212 23.18 -19.83 28.81
C VAL A 212 24.64 -20.23 28.69
N ALA A 213 25.53 -19.25 28.79
CA ALA A 213 26.97 -19.45 28.84
C ALA A 213 27.51 -19.24 30.26
N GLY A 214 28.57 -19.96 30.60
CA GLY A 214 29.19 -19.94 31.93
C GLY A 214 28.45 -20.78 32.98
N ASN A 215 28.92 -20.73 34.23
CA ASN A 215 28.27 -21.40 35.35
C ASN A 215 27.29 -20.44 36.04
N ALA A 216 26.05 -20.87 36.19
CA ALA A 216 25.02 -20.18 36.96
C ALA A 216 24.16 -21.23 37.67
N ASP A 217 23.44 -20.84 38.73
CA ASP A 217 22.66 -21.77 39.55
C ASP A 217 21.17 -21.75 39.18
N LYS A 218 20.66 -20.60 38.76
CA LYS A 218 19.21 -20.39 38.60
C LYS A 218 18.92 -19.40 37.49
N LEU A 219 17.87 -19.67 36.73
CA LEU A 219 17.30 -18.75 35.74
C LEU A 219 15.84 -18.47 36.12
N THR A 220 15.45 -17.20 36.10
CA THR A 220 14.09 -16.75 36.37
C THR A 220 13.59 -15.88 35.23
N VAL A 221 12.31 -15.99 34.87
CA VAL A 221 11.61 -15.05 34.00
C VAL A 221 10.44 -14.40 34.73
N GLN A 222 10.33 -13.07 34.61
CA GLN A 222 9.18 -12.28 35.06
C GLN A 222 8.60 -11.55 33.86
N LEU A 223 7.27 -11.62 33.69
CA LEU A 223 6.57 -10.82 32.70
C LEU A 223 6.16 -9.48 33.29
N TYR A 224 6.15 -8.45 32.45
CA TYR A 224 5.65 -7.12 32.76
C TYR A 224 4.64 -6.69 31.69
N SER A 225 3.53 -6.10 32.10
CA SER A 225 2.55 -5.46 31.21
C SER A 225 3.15 -4.23 30.51
N ALA A 226 2.43 -3.68 29.53
CA ALA A 226 2.86 -2.50 28.79
C ALA A 226 3.15 -1.27 29.68
N ASP A 227 2.42 -1.12 30.80
CA ASP A 227 2.63 -0.06 31.81
C ASP A 227 3.80 -0.34 32.78
N GLY A 228 4.52 -1.45 32.60
CA GLY A 228 5.69 -1.82 33.41
C GLY A 228 5.36 -2.50 34.74
N LYS A 229 4.09 -2.83 35.03
CA LYS A 229 3.73 -3.60 36.22
C LYS A 229 4.04 -5.09 36.03
N LYS A 230 4.37 -5.79 37.12
CA LYS A 230 4.58 -7.24 37.10
C LYS A 230 3.28 -7.95 36.74
N TYR A 231 3.36 -8.86 35.78
CA TYR A 231 2.25 -9.71 35.35
C TYR A 231 2.53 -11.16 35.73
N GLY A 232 1.67 -11.74 36.57
CA GLY A 232 1.83 -13.10 37.11
C GLY A 232 3.06 -13.32 38.00
N ALA A 233 3.17 -14.54 38.51
CA ALA A 233 4.31 -14.97 39.31
C ALA A 233 5.54 -15.27 38.42
N PRO A 234 6.78 -15.06 38.92
CA PRO A 234 7.97 -15.38 38.17
C PRO A 234 8.17 -16.90 38.04
N ILE A 235 8.52 -17.37 36.84
CA ILE A 235 8.87 -18.77 36.59
C ILE A 235 10.37 -18.94 36.82
N SER A 236 10.79 -19.97 37.54
CA SER A 236 12.20 -20.22 37.86
C SER A 236 12.59 -21.67 37.65
N THR A 237 13.83 -21.89 37.22
CA THR A 237 14.43 -23.23 37.11
C THR A 237 15.88 -23.21 37.60
N TYR A 238 16.34 -24.34 38.14
CA TYR A 238 17.73 -24.53 38.55
C TYR A 238 18.56 -25.10 37.40
N LEU A 239 19.75 -24.56 37.24
CA LEU A 239 20.63 -24.87 36.13
C LEU A 239 21.56 -26.02 36.49
N LYS A 240 21.63 -27.01 35.61
CA LYS A 240 22.66 -28.06 35.65
C LYS A 240 23.84 -27.64 34.77
N LYS A 241 25.06 -27.94 35.21
CA LYS A 241 26.28 -27.56 34.50
C LYS A 241 26.29 -28.21 33.11
N GLY A 242 26.50 -27.39 32.06
CA GLY A 242 26.55 -27.86 30.66
C GLY A 242 25.19 -28.18 30.02
N SER A 243 24.08 -27.85 30.69
CA SER A 243 22.72 -28.09 30.16
C SER A 243 22.19 -26.86 29.44
N ALA A 244 22.39 -26.78 28.12
CA ALA A 244 21.74 -25.80 27.25
C ALA A 244 21.14 -26.52 26.02
N PRO A 245 19.91 -26.19 25.58
CA PRO A 245 19.03 -25.17 26.14
C PRO A 245 18.45 -25.54 27.51
N VAL A 246 18.08 -24.51 28.27
CA VAL A 246 17.35 -24.60 29.54
C VAL A 246 15.88 -24.28 29.27
N SER A 247 14.98 -25.22 29.56
CA SER A 247 13.55 -25.01 29.41
C SER A 247 12.94 -24.35 30.65
N LEU A 248 12.11 -23.33 30.44
CA LEU A 248 11.20 -22.76 31.44
C LEU A 248 9.77 -22.92 30.92
N SER A 249 8.87 -23.38 31.80
CA SER A 249 7.46 -23.50 31.47
C SER A 249 6.61 -23.01 32.63
N GLY A 250 5.47 -22.39 32.32
CA GLY A 250 4.49 -21.94 33.28
C GLY A 250 3.20 -21.51 32.60
N SER A 251 2.28 -20.93 33.37
CA SER A 251 1.01 -20.42 32.87
C SER A 251 0.68 -19.08 33.50
N PHE A 252 0.03 -18.21 32.74
CA PHE A 252 -0.46 -16.90 33.17
C PHE A 252 -1.96 -16.82 32.96
N ASN A 253 -2.70 -16.36 33.96
CA ASN A 253 -4.16 -16.35 33.91
C ASN A 253 -4.68 -15.21 33.05
N ALA A 254 -5.45 -15.53 32.01
CA ALA A 254 -6.20 -14.57 31.18
C ALA A 254 -5.35 -13.40 30.64
N PRO A 255 -4.27 -13.68 29.88
CA PRO A 255 -3.49 -12.60 29.27
C PRO A 255 -4.31 -11.85 28.22
N GLU A 256 -4.10 -10.54 28.14
CA GLU A 256 -4.47 -9.77 26.95
C GLU A 256 -3.76 -10.34 25.73
N LEU A 257 -4.55 -10.70 24.71
CA LEU A 257 -4.06 -11.41 23.53
C LEU A 257 -3.51 -10.45 22.49
N TRP A 258 -2.46 -10.89 21.80
CA TRP A 258 -1.92 -10.18 20.65
C TRP A 258 -2.65 -10.60 19.37
N SER A 259 -3.03 -9.61 18.56
CA SER A 259 -3.51 -9.76 17.18
C SER A 259 -3.17 -8.49 16.37
N SER A 260 -3.46 -8.48 15.07
CA SER A 260 -3.32 -7.27 14.24
C SER A 260 -4.34 -6.16 14.52
N GLU A 261 -5.38 -6.45 15.30
CA GLU A 261 -6.38 -5.49 15.78
C GLU A 261 -6.08 -5.03 17.22
N PHE A 262 -5.52 -5.91 18.05
CA PHE A 262 -5.15 -5.65 19.44
C PHE A 262 -3.68 -6.07 19.68
N PRO A 263 -2.70 -5.19 19.40
CA PRO A 263 -1.27 -5.52 19.51
C PRO A 263 -0.78 -5.49 20.97
N ASN A 264 -1.42 -6.25 21.86
CA ASN A 264 -1.07 -6.28 23.28
C ASN A 264 0.30 -6.95 23.50
N LEU A 265 1.23 -6.21 24.10
CA LEU A 265 2.61 -6.66 24.33
C LEU A 265 2.98 -6.70 25.80
N TYR A 266 3.73 -7.73 26.16
CA TYR A 266 4.39 -7.91 27.45
C TYR A 266 5.91 -7.83 27.28
N THR A 267 6.60 -7.54 28.37
CA THR A 267 8.08 -7.63 28.43
C THR A 267 8.47 -8.83 29.28
N ALA A 268 9.05 -9.86 28.66
CA ALA A 268 9.63 -11.00 29.34
C ALA A 268 11.08 -10.69 29.76
N THR A 269 11.31 -10.56 31.06
CA THR A 269 12.64 -10.26 31.63
C THR A 269 13.24 -11.53 32.24
N PHE A 270 14.26 -12.07 31.60
CA PHE A 270 15.03 -13.22 32.07
C PHE A 270 16.20 -12.73 32.91
N THR A 271 16.39 -13.31 34.10
CA THR A 271 17.49 -12.98 35.01
C THR A 271 18.23 -14.25 35.42
N LEU A 272 19.53 -14.25 35.17
CA LEU A 272 20.46 -15.32 35.52
C LEU A 272 21.06 -15.07 36.90
N TYR A 273 21.09 -16.08 37.77
CA TYR A 273 21.57 -15.97 39.15
C TYR A 273 22.67 -16.98 39.46
N GLN A 274 23.59 -16.58 40.35
CA GLN A 274 24.56 -17.45 41.00
C GLN A 274 24.64 -17.06 42.48
N LYS A 275 24.47 -18.03 43.40
CA LYS A 275 24.45 -17.80 44.85
C LYS A 275 23.52 -16.65 45.25
N ASN A 276 22.31 -16.61 44.67
CA ASN A 276 21.29 -15.56 44.82
C ASN A 276 21.69 -14.15 44.33
N LYS A 277 22.87 -13.97 43.74
CA LYS A 277 23.26 -12.72 43.08
C LYS A 277 22.83 -12.74 41.62
N ALA A 278 22.11 -11.71 41.18
CA ALA A 278 21.77 -11.55 39.77
C ALA A 278 23.02 -11.19 38.96
N LEU A 279 23.30 -11.97 37.92
CA LEU A 279 24.49 -11.85 37.07
C LEU A 279 24.18 -11.12 35.76
N HIS A 280 23.15 -11.58 35.05
CA HIS A 280 22.80 -11.06 33.73
C HIS A 280 21.27 -10.96 33.57
N THR A 281 20.81 -9.91 32.90
CA THR A 281 19.40 -9.75 32.52
C THR A 281 19.25 -9.54 31.02
N LEU A 282 18.32 -10.28 30.41
CA LEU A 282 17.90 -10.13 29.01
C LEU A 282 16.39 -9.91 28.97
N SER A 283 15.93 -8.94 28.18
CA SER A 283 14.49 -8.66 28.00
C SER A 283 14.07 -8.84 26.56
N LYS A 284 12.87 -9.41 26.34
CA LYS A 284 12.23 -9.53 25.03
C LYS A 284 10.77 -9.09 25.10
N LYS A 285 10.28 -8.41 24.06
CA LYS A 285 8.85 -8.17 23.87
C LYS A 285 8.21 -9.47 23.39
N ILE A 286 7.01 -9.75 23.87
CA ILE A 286 6.20 -10.92 23.49
C ILE A 286 4.73 -10.52 23.40
N GLY A 287 3.95 -11.25 22.63
CA GLY A 287 2.49 -11.17 22.61
C GLY A 287 1.90 -12.56 22.81
N PHE A 288 0.90 -12.71 23.67
CA PHE A 288 0.22 -14.00 23.87
C PHE A 288 -0.70 -14.26 22.68
N ARG A 289 -0.36 -15.25 21.85
CA ARG A 289 -1.19 -15.66 20.71
C ARG A 289 -0.95 -17.10 20.29
N THR A 290 -1.96 -17.76 19.76
CA THR A 290 -1.84 -19.13 19.22
C THR A 290 -2.16 -19.11 17.73
N ILE A 291 -1.26 -19.70 16.92
CA ILE A 291 -1.50 -19.95 15.50
C ILE A 291 -1.81 -21.43 15.32
N VAL A 292 -2.86 -21.72 14.57
CA VAL A 292 -3.21 -23.09 14.18
C VAL A 292 -3.54 -23.11 12.71
N VAL A 293 -2.84 -23.96 11.95
CA VAL A 293 -3.26 -24.33 10.60
C VAL A 293 -4.19 -25.54 10.73
N LYS A 294 -5.41 -25.40 10.23
CA LYS A 294 -6.33 -26.53 10.08
C LYS A 294 -6.36 -26.91 8.60
N PRO A 295 -5.78 -28.06 8.22
CA PRO A 295 -5.74 -28.49 6.82
C PRO A 295 -7.13 -28.48 6.20
N ARG A 296 -7.24 -28.00 4.96
CA ARG A 296 -8.51 -27.89 4.21
C ARG A 296 -9.56 -26.95 4.84
N ASP A 297 -9.15 -26.09 5.76
CA ASP A 297 -10.03 -25.10 6.40
C ASP A 297 -9.39 -23.71 6.36
N GLY A 298 -8.28 -23.49 7.07
CA GLY A 298 -7.60 -22.20 7.04
C GLY A 298 -6.59 -22.00 8.17
N ILE A 299 -6.11 -20.76 8.28
CA ILE A 299 -5.20 -20.32 9.35
C ILE A 299 -6.01 -19.61 10.44
N PHE A 300 -5.78 -20.01 11.68
CA PHE A 300 -6.46 -19.46 12.85
C PHE A 300 -5.47 -18.73 13.75
N VAL A 301 -5.83 -17.54 14.20
CA VAL A 301 -5.13 -16.80 15.26
C VAL A 301 -6.09 -16.67 16.43
N ASN A 302 -5.68 -17.14 17.60
CA ASN A 302 -6.49 -17.10 18.84
C ASN A 302 -7.87 -17.76 18.67
N GLY A 303 -7.95 -18.82 17.85
CA GLY A 303 -9.19 -19.53 17.56
C GLY A 303 -10.08 -18.90 16.49
N VAL A 304 -9.71 -17.72 15.95
CA VAL A 304 -10.46 -17.04 14.87
C VAL A 304 -9.80 -17.30 13.52
N LYS A 305 -10.59 -17.68 12.52
CA LYS A 305 -10.12 -17.91 11.14
C LYS A 305 -9.80 -16.58 10.48
N ILE A 306 -8.56 -16.42 10.00
CA ILE A 306 -8.08 -15.14 9.47
C ILE A 306 -8.19 -15.08 7.96
N LYS A 307 -8.59 -13.91 7.45
CA LYS A 307 -8.40 -13.48 6.06
C LYS A 307 -7.31 -12.42 6.03
N PHE A 308 -6.21 -12.71 5.37
CA PHE A 308 -5.10 -11.78 5.17
C PHE A 308 -5.47 -10.75 4.09
N LYS A 309 -5.44 -9.49 4.50
CA LYS A 309 -5.49 -8.29 3.66
C LYS A 309 -4.05 -7.81 3.54
N GLY A 310 -3.29 -8.51 2.70
CA GLY A 310 -1.83 -8.44 2.68
C GLY A 310 -1.26 -7.61 1.54
N VAL A 311 0.00 -7.22 1.67
CA VAL A 311 0.80 -6.61 0.60
C VAL A 311 2.25 -7.10 0.66
N ASN A 312 2.91 -7.21 -0.49
CA ASN A 312 4.35 -7.47 -0.60
C ASN A 312 5.14 -6.18 -0.37
N ARG A 313 6.23 -6.24 0.39
CA ARG A 313 7.04 -5.06 0.72
C ARG A 313 8.53 -5.32 0.49
N HIS A 314 9.13 -4.55 -0.41
CA HIS A 314 10.57 -4.36 -0.44
C HIS A 314 11.03 -3.36 0.63
N SER A 315 12.15 -3.64 1.32
CA SER A 315 12.81 -2.62 2.17
C SER A 315 13.48 -1.58 1.29
N PHE A 316 12.77 -0.47 1.02
CA PHE A 316 13.19 0.51 0.01
C PHE A 316 12.76 1.95 0.34
N ARG A 317 13.67 2.90 0.11
CA ARG A 317 13.41 4.35 0.03
C ARG A 317 14.20 4.96 -1.14
N PRO A 318 13.68 5.98 -1.84
CA PRO A 318 14.30 6.48 -3.07
C PRO A 318 15.73 6.98 -2.88
N ALA A 319 15.99 7.69 -1.79
CA ALA A 319 17.27 8.36 -1.53
C ALA A 319 18.28 7.50 -0.75
N SER A 320 17.84 6.41 -0.10
CA SER A 320 18.71 5.58 0.75
C SER A 320 18.74 4.10 0.35
N GLY A 321 18.02 3.73 -0.72
CA GLY A 321 17.92 2.36 -1.19
C GLY A 321 17.36 1.48 -0.09
N ARG A 322 18.12 0.46 0.32
CA ARG A 322 17.72 -0.51 1.35
C ARG A 322 18.10 -0.10 2.76
N THR A 323 18.78 1.02 2.92
CA THR A 323 19.13 1.55 4.25
C THR A 323 17.91 2.29 4.79
N LEU A 324 17.23 1.71 5.77
CA LEU A 324 16.02 2.26 6.39
C LEU A 324 16.28 2.68 7.83
N SER A 325 15.30 3.36 8.42
CA SER A 325 15.24 3.70 9.84
C SER A 325 13.93 3.21 10.46
N LYS A 326 13.89 3.16 11.80
CA LYS A 326 12.64 2.88 12.53
C LYS A 326 11.52 3.84 12.15
N LYS A 327 11.85 5.11 11.88
CA LYS A 327 10.88 6.10 11.42
C LYS A 327 10.24 5.65 10.10
N ASN A 328 11.04 5.18 9.14
CA ASN A 328 10.52 4.67 7.87
C ASN A 328 9.62 3.43 8.07
N SER A 329 9.96 2.54 8.99
CA SER A 329 9.08 1.40 9.30
C SER A 329 7.75 1.82 9.92
N ILE A 330 7.74 2.83 10.80
CA ILE A 330 6.49 3.37 11.35
C ILE A 330 5.63 3.94 10.22
N GLU A 331 6.22 4.76 9.34
CA GLU A 331 5.52 5.33 8.18
C GLU A 331 4.89 4.23 7.30
N ASP A 332 5.62 3.17 6.99
CA ASP A 332 5.12 2.06 6.15
C ASP A 332 3.96 1.32 6.82
N VAL A 333 4.13 0.94 8.09
CA VAL A 333 3.12 0.16 8.83
C VAL A 333 1.86 0.99 9.06
N GLU A 334 1.99 2.29 9.40
CA GLU A 334 0.85 3.19 9.51
C GLU A 334 0.12 3.35 8.19
N LEU A 335 0.83 3.47 7.06
CA LEU A 335 0.22 3.60 5.74
C LEU A 335 -0.52 2.32 5.32
N MET A 336 0.04 1.15 5.59
CA MET A 336 -0.65 -0.13 5.39
C MET A 336 -1.93 -0.22 6.24
N LYS A 337 -1.86 0.20 7.51
CA LYS A 337 -3.02 0.23 8.41
C LYS A 337 -4.07 1.24 7.94
N GLU A 338 -3.65 2.38 7.40
CA GLU A 338 -4.54 3.39 6.81
C GLU A 338 -5.33 2.82 5.62
N MET A 339 -4.79 1.83 4.88
CA MET A 339 -5.50 1.08 3.84
C MET A 339 -6.31 -0.12 4.37
N ASN A 340 -6.51 -0.22 5.68
CA ASN A 340 -7.22 -1.33 6.34
C ASN A 340 -6.54 -2.71 6.16
N MET A 341 -5.25 -2.73 5.84
CA MET A 341 -4.47 -3.97 5.74
C MET A 341 -4.19 -4.57 7.12
N ASN A 342 -3.97 -5.90 7.14
CA ASN A 342 -3.65 -6.62 8.38
C ASN A 342 -2.41 -7.50 8.26
N ALA A 343 -1.77 -7.58 7.08
CA ALA A 343 -0.61 -8.43 6.86
C ALA A 343 0.40 -7.83 5.87
N VAL A 344 1.64 -8.29 5.98
CA VAL A 344 2.73 -7.93 5.07
C VAL A 344 3.60 -9.16 4.80
N ARG A 345 4.00 -9.34 3.54
CA ARG A 345 4.98 -10.35 3.12
C ARG A 345 6.31 -9.67 2.82
N MET A 346 7.39 -10.25 3.33
CA MET A 346 8.74 -9.71 3.17
C MET A 346 9.41 -10.19 1.89
N SER A 347 8.94 -9.67 0.75
CA SER A 347 9.46 -10.02 -0.58
C SER A 347 10.87 -9.45 -0.82
N HIS A 348 11.90 -10.26 -1.07
CA HIS A 348 12.01 -11.72 -0.85
C HIS A 348 13.22 -11.98 0.04
N TYR A 349 13.19 -11.47 1.28
CA TYR A 349 14.27 -11.57 2.26
C TYR A 349 13.81 -11.07 3.64
N PRO A 350 14.54 -11.41 4.72
CA PRO A 350 14.17 -10.97 6.05
C PRO A 350 14.21 -9.44 6.21
N PRO A 351 13.22 -8.84 6.89
CA PRO A 351 13.13 -7.41 7.10
C PRO A 351 14.24 -6.89 8.02
N ASP A 352 14.31 -5.57 8.14
CA ASP A 352 15.08 -4.90 9.17
C ASP A 352 14.47 -5.20 10.56
N GLY A 353 15.27 -5.45 11.59
CA GLY A 353 14.73 -5.81 12.92
C GLY A 353 13.77 -4.76 13.51
N HIS A 354 14.01 -3.47 13.23
CA HIS A 354 13.10 -2.41 13.66
C HIS A 354 11.74 -2.43 12.95
N PHE A 355 11.61 -3.07 11.77
CA PHE A 355 10.33 -3.23 11.09
C PHE A 355 9.46 -4.26 11.83
N LEU A 356 10.05 -5.39 12.25
CA LEU A 356 9.35 -6.39 13.06
C LEU A 356 8.92 -5.84 14.42
N ASP A 357 9.77 -5.06 15.09
CA ASP A 357 9.40 -4.33 16.32
C ASP A 357 8.18 -3.41 16.10
N VAL A 358 8.10 -2.75 14.93
CA VAL A 358 6.97 -1.88 14.59
C VAL A 358 5.72 -2.70 14.29
N CYS A 359 5.82 -3.78 13.50
CA CYS A 359 4.69 -4.69 13.23
C CYS A 359 4.12 -5.31 14.51
N ASP A 360 4.98 -5.68 15.47
CA ASP A 360 4.55 -6.15 16.79
C ASP A 360 3.74 -5.08 17.53
N SER A 361 4.20 -3.82 17.48
CA SER A 361 3.63 -2.72 18.26
C SER A 361 2.37 -2.09 17.67
N LEU A 362 2.28 -2.03 16.34
CA LEU A 362 1.16 -1.41 15.62
C LEU A 362 0.16 -2.45 15.09
N GLY A 363 0.51 -3.73 15.09
CA GLY A 363 -0.38 -4.82 14.71
C GLY A 363 -0.44 -5.08 13.21
N LEU A 364 0.56 -5.81 12.69
CA LEU A 364 0.50 -6.47 11.38
C LEU A 364 0.97 -7.93 11.50
N TYR A 365 0.32 -8.82 10.77
CA TYR A 365 0.81 -10.19 10.57
C TYR A 365 1.94 -10.18 9.54
N VAL A 366 3.05 -10.82 9.87
CA VAL A 366 4.23 -10.87 9.01
C VAL A 366 4.44 -12.28 8.48
N MET A 367 4.66 -12.37 7.18
CA MET A 367 5.28 -13.53 6.53
C MET A 367 6.75 -13.20 6.29
N ASP A 368 7.62 -13.87 7.03
CA ASP A 368 9.06 -13.65 6.99
C ASP A 368 9.76 -14.71 6.13
N GLU A 369 10.63 -14.28 5.22
CA GLU A 369 11.02 -15.05 4.05
C GLU A 369 12.54 -15.20 3.94
N LEU A 370 13.03 -16.44 3.86
CA LEU A 370 14.41 -16.71 3.47
C LEU A 370 14.62 -16.23 2.04
N ALA A 371 15.71 -15.51 1.77
CA ALA A 371 15.89 -14.95 0.44
C ALA A 371 16.08 -16.01 -0.65
N GLY A 372 15.48 -15.76 -1.81
CA GLY A 372 15.56 -16.61 -2.99
C GLY A 372 14.47 -16.21 -3.97
N TRP A 373 14.75 -16.29 -5.26
CA TRP A 373 13.76 -16.06 -6.32
C TRP A 373 13.89 -17.16 -7.37
N HIS A 374 14.27 -16.94 -8.62
CA HIS A 374 14.49 -18.10 -9.53
C HIS A 374 15.72 -18.96 -9.17
N GLY A 375 16.51 -18.56 -8.18
CA GLY A 375 17.62 -19.31 -7.62
C GLY A 375 17.62 -19.33 -6.09
N HIS A 376 18.35 -20.29 -5.51
CA HIS A 376 18.40 -20.56 -4.08
C HIS A 376 19.84 -20.73 -3.57
N TYR A 377 20.02 -20.65 -2.25
CA TYR A 377 21.30 -20.98 -1.61
C TYR A 377 21.61 -22.47 -1.69
N ASP A 378 22.89 -22.84 -1.77
CA ASP A 378 23.31 -24.20 -1.46
C ASP A 378 23.03 -24.54 0.01
N THR A 379 22.91 -25.83 0.31
CA THR A 379 22.50 -26.29 1.65
C THR A 379 23.45 -25.86 2.77
N PRO A 380 24.78 -25.90 2.64
CA PRO A 380 25.68 -25.39 3.67
C PRO A 380 25.44 -23.91 4.00
N THR A 381 25.31 -23.06 2.98
CA THR A 381 25.08 -21.63 3.15
C THR A 381 23.67 -21.37 3.68
N GLY A 382 22.65 -21.96 3.05
CA GLY A 382 21.25 -21.83 3.45
C GLY A 382 21.00 -22.32 4.89
N THR A 383 21.65 -23.39 5.33
CA THR A 383 21.56 -23.89 6.72
C THR A 383 22.01 -22.84 7.73
N LYS A 384 23.07 -22.09 7.41
CA LYS A 384 23.56 -21.00 8.25
C LYS A 384 22.55 -19.84 8.25
N LEU A 385 22.06 -19.45 7.08
CA LEU A 385 21.18 -18.29 6.92
C LEU A 385 19.79 -18.51 7.54
N VAL A 386 19.19 -19.70 7.41
CA VAL A 386 17.93 -20.06 8.09
C VAL A 386 18.08 -19.95 9.60
N LYS A 387 19.21 -20.44 10.14
CA LYS A 387 19.50 -20.33 11.58
C LYS A 387 19.69 -18.88 12.01
N GLU A 388 20.37 -18.06 11.21
CA GLU A 388 20.58 -16.64 11.50
C GLU A 388 19.25 -15.88 11.52
N MET A 389 18.39 -16.08 10.51
CA MET A 389 17.04 -15.52 10.42
C MET A 389 16.18 -15.94 11.63
N ILE A 390 15.90 -17.24 11.80
CA ILE A 390 14.95 -17.69 12.83
C ILE A 390 15.45 -17.31 14.23
N ARG A 391 16.74 -17.44 14.53
CA ARG A 391 17.26 -17.09 15.87
C ARG A 391 17.21 -15.60 16.16
N HIS A 392 17.26 -14.76 15.13
CA HIS A 392 17.06 -13.33 15.25
C HIS A 392 15.56 -13.03 15.50
N ASP A 393 14.67 -13.68 14.74
CA ASP A 393 13.28 -13.24 14.56
C ASP A 393 12.21 -14.01 15.36
N VAL A 394 12.53 -15.20 15.90
CA VAL A 394 11.54 -16.14 16.50
C VAL A 394 10.65 -15.53 17.59
N ASN A 395 11.11 -14.50 18.29
CA ASN A 395 10.37 -13.92 19.42
C ASN A 395 9.31 -12.88 19.01
N HIS A 396 9.26 -12.46 17.75
CA HIS A 396 8.27 -11.49 17.27
C HIS A 396 6.87 -12.13 17.19
N PRO A 397 5.86 -11.65 17.95
CA PRO A 397 4.49 -12.14 17.81
C PRO A 397 3.88 -11.86 16.44
N SER A 398 4.34 -10.82 15.72
CA SER A 398 3.86 -10.47 14.38
C SER A 398 4.11 -11.54 13.34
N ILE A 399 5.20 -12.30 13.43
CA ILE A 399 5.51 -13.36 12.47
C ILE A 399 4.53 -14.51 12.65
N VAL A 400 3.72 -14.77 11.64
CA VAL A 400 2.72 -15.85 11.65
C VAL A 400 3.05 -16.99 10.69
N ILE A 401 3.87 -16.73 9.67
CA ILE A 401 4.25 -17.68 8.62
C ILE A 401 5.73 -17.47 8.30
N TRP A 402 6.45 -18.56 8.07
CA TRP A 402 7.77 -18.55 7.45
C TRP A 402 7.65 -18.92 5.96
N ALA A 403 8.49 -18.32 5.11
CA ALA A 403 8.61 -18.66 3.70
C ALA A 403 10.05 -19.06 3.35
N ASN A 404 10.21 -20.05 2.48
CA ASN A 404 11.52 -20.54 2.03
C ASN A 404 11.78 -20.15 0.59
N GLY A 405 12.19 -18.91 0.28
CA GLY A 405 12.39 -18.43 -1.09
C GLY A 405 11.09 -18.14 -1.85
N ASN A 406 11.20 -17.77 -3.12
CA ASN A 406 10.10 -17.38 -4.00
C ASN A 406 10.22 -18.02 -5.39
N GLU A 407 9.13 -18.38 -6.07
CA GLU A 407 9.12 -18.78 -7.50
C GLU A 407 10.22 -19.78 -7.93
N GLY A 408 10.38 -20.89 -7.19
CA GLY A 408 11.40 -21.91 -7.48
C GLY A 408 12.72 -21.73 -6.74
N GLY A 409 12.86 -20.65 -5.97
CA GLY A 409 14.02 -20.33 -5.13
C GLY A 409 14.07 -21.06 -3.81
N HIS A 410 13.34 -22.17 -3.72
CA HIS A 410 13.17 -22.94 -2.50
C HIS A 410 14.24 -24.04 -2.46
N ASN A 411 15.10 -24.02 -1.44
CA ASN A 411 15.95 -25.17 -1.14
C ASN A 411 15.22 -26.08 -0.15
N ARG A 412 14.61 -27.17 -0.64
CA ARG A 412 13.80 -28.10 0.16
C ARG A 412 14.58 -28.85 1.24
N GLU A 413 15.90 -28.97 1.10
CA GLU A 413 16.73 -29.58 2.17
C GLU A 413 16.74 -28.73 3.45
N LEU A 414 16.33 -27.46 3.35
CA LEU A 414 16.24 -26.53 4.48
C LEU A 414 14.90 -26.60 5.21
N ASP A 415 13.83 -27.17 4.61
CA ASP A 415 12.47 -27.17 5.19
C ASP A 415 12.42 -27.71 6.63
N PRO A 416 13.10 -28.83 6.97
CA PRO A 416 13.09 -29.35 8.34
C PRO A 416 13.71 -28.39 9.36
N LEU A 417 14.61 -27.49 8.95
CA LEU A 417 15.30 -26.57 9.85
C LEU A 417 14.35 -25.52 10.44
N PHE A 418 13.32 -25.13 9.71
CA PHE A 418 12.33 -24.18 10.20
C PHE A 418 11.60 -24.72 11.43
N ALA A 419 11.12 -25.96 11.37
CA ALA A 419 10.48 -26.62 12.51
C ALA A 419 11.48 -26.95 13.64
N GLN A 420 12.75 -27.21 13.31
CA GLN A 420 13.78 -27.48 14.33
C GLN A 420 14.19 -26.23 15.11
N GLU A 421 14.22 -25.06 14.48
CA GLU A 421 14.68 -23.81 15.10
C GLU A 421 13.53 -22.97 15.68
N ASP A 422 12.29 -23.13 15.21
CA ASP A 422 11.11 -22.40 15.71
C ASP A 422 10.35 -23.18 16.80
N ILE A 423 10.55 -22.78 18.06
CA ILE A 423 9.85 -23.35 19.22
C ILE A 423 8.32 -23.26 19.13
N GLN A 424 7.78 -22.31 18.34
CA GLN A 424 6.35 -22.09 18.19
C GLN A 424 5.71 -22.93 17.08
N GLN A 425 6.52 -23.64 16.28
CA GLN A 425 6.07 -24.51 15.19
C GLN A 425 5.15 -23.78 14.19
N ARG A 426 5.51 -22.56 13.79
CA ARG A 426 4.74 -21.79 12.80
C ARG A 426 4.83 -22.47 11.43
N PRO A 427 3.80 -22.31 10.58
CA PRO A 427 3.80 -22.92 9.25
C PRO A 427 4.91 -22.35 8.37
N VAL A 428 5.46 -23.23 7.54
CA VAL A 428 6.36 -22.90 6.43
C VAL A 428 5.60 -23.08 5.13
N ILE A 429 5.73 -22.11 4.22
CA ILE A 429 5.15 -22.16 2.88
C ILE A 429 6.22 -21.94 1.81
N HIS A 430 5.91 -22.35 0.58
CA HIS A 430 6.68 -22.02 -0.62
C HIS A 430 5.83 -21.10 -1.51
N PRO A 431 6.07 -19.78 -1.49
CA PRO A 431 5.44 -18.85 -2.43
C PRO A 431 5.54 -19.36 -3.87
N TRP A 432 4.45 -19.26 -4.64
CA TRP A 432 4.29 -19.80 -6.01
C TRP A 432 4.04 -21.32 -6.13
N GLU A 433 4.01 -22.09 -5.02
CA GLU A 433 3.79 -23.54 -5.06
C GLU A 433 2.57 -24.01 -4.21
N ASP A 434 2.10 -25.24 -4.47
CA ASP A 434 1.31 -26.02 -3.52
C ASP A 434 2.25 -26.81 -2.59
N PHE A 435 2.32 -26.39 -1.33
CA PHE A 435 3.20 -26.97 -0.33
C PHE A 435 2.57 -26.94 1.06
N ASN A 436 2.72 -28.04 1.81
CA ASN A 436 2.28 -28.15 3.20
C ASN A 436 0.79 -27.80 3.42
N GLY A 437 -0.06 -28.13 2.43
CA GLY A 437 -1.50 -27.84 2.46
C GLY A 437 -1.87 -26.40 2.14
N PHE A 438 -0.92 -25.60 1.64
CA PHE A 438 -1.12 -24.24 1.14
C PHE A 438 -0.91 -24.20 -0.35
N ASP A 439 -1.87 -23.59 -1.05
CA ASP A 439 -1.76 -23.25 -2.45
C ASP A 439 -1.55 -21.73 -2.57
N THR A 440 -0.33 -21.35 -2.94
CA THR A 440 0.16 -19.97 -2.87
C THR A 440 0.50 -19.35 -4.22
N GLN A 441 0.12 -20.01 -5.31
CA GLN A 441 0.41 -19.56 -6.67
C GLN A 441 0.02 -18.08 -6.89
N HIS A 442 0.91 -17.33 -7.55
CA HIS A 442 0.71 -15.92 -7.84
C HIS A 442 -0.24 -15.70 -9.03
N TYR A 443 -0.75 -14.47 -9.14
CA TYR A 443 -1.32 -13.90 -10.37
C TYR A 443 -2.40 -14.75 -11.06
N ARG A 444 -3.16 -15.50 -10.25
CA ARG A 444 -4.23 -16.35 -10.74
C ARG A 444 -5.35 -15.52 -11.32
N GLU A 445 -5.73 -15.82 -12.57
CA GLU A 445 -6.88 -15.21 -13.21
C GLU A 445 -8.16 -15.52 -12.41
N TYR A 446 -9.12 -14.61 -12.44
CA TYR A 446 -10.31 -14.70 -11.60
C TYR A 446 -11.07 -16.01 -11.87
N ASN A 447 -11.30 -16.33 -13.14
CA ASN A 447 -12.07 -17.50 -13.58
C ASN A 447 -11.29 -18.82 -13.49
N TYR A 448 -9.95 -18.78 -13.48
CA TYR A 448 -9.12 -19.97 -13.26
C TYR A 448 -9.51 -20.69 -11.96
N GLY A 449 -10.04 -19.92 -11.01
CA GLY A 449 -10.51 -20.42 -9.74
C GLY A 449 -11.71 -21.30 -9.68
N ILE A 450 -12.59 -21.17 -10.67
CA ILE A 450 -13.86 -21.89 -10.69
C ILE A 450 -13.64 -23.39 -10.87
N GLY A 451 -12.57 -23.81 -11.57
CA GLY A 451 -12.29 -25.23 -11.83
C GLY A 451 -11.45 -25.94 -10.77
N ASN A 452 -10.48 -25.24 -10.14
CA ASN A 452 -9.46 -25.90 -9.32
C ASN A 452 -9.54 -25.56 -7.82
N TYR A 453 -9.52 -24.28 -7.42
CA TYR A 453 -9.35 -23.94 -6.00
C TYR A 453 -10.67 -23.86 -5.23
N LYS A 454 -11.78 -23.43 -5.86
CA LYS A 454 -13.10 -23.44 -5.22
C LYS A 454 -13.56 -24.86 -4.90
N HIS A 455 -12.99 -25.83 -5.59
CA HIS A 455 -13.24 -27.26 -5.44
C HIS A 455 -11.99 -28.04 -5.00
N GLY A 456 -10.92 -27.33 -4.62
CA GLY A 456 -9.66 -27.91 -4.21
C GLY A 456 -9.68 -28.39 -2.76
N HIS A 457 -8.49 -28.70 -2.24
CA HIS A 457 -8.33 -29.11 -0.83
C HIS A 457 -7.33 -28.24 -0.06
N SER A 458 -6.40 -27.59 -0.75
CA SER A 458 -5.39 -26.74 -0.13
C SER A 458 -5.99 -25.40 0.32
N ILE A 459 -5.42 -24.81 1.38
CA ILE A 459 -5.73 -23.45 1.81
C ILE A 459 -5.19 -22.50 0.74
N VAL A 460 -6.06 -21.65 0.18
CA VAL A 460 -5.72 -20.78 -0.95
C VAL A 460 -5.29 -19.42 -0.42
N MET A 461 -4.05 -19.03 -0.68
CA MET A 461 -3.50 -17.77 -0.23
C MET A 461 -2.43 -17.30 -1.23
N PRO A 462 -2.83 -16.67 -2.35
CA PRO A 462 -1.86 -16.13 -3.30
C PRO A 462 -0.91 -15.19 -2.57
N THR A 463 0.38 -15.50 -2.61
CA THR A 463 1.44 -14.67 -2.03
C THR A 463 1.75 -13.44 -2.87
N GLU A 464 1.23 -13.38 -4.11
CA GLU A 464 1.20 -12.19 -4.97
C GLU A 464 -0.07 -12.25 -5.86
N PHE A 465 -0.90 -11.21 -5.89
CA PHE A 465 -2.02 -11.09 -6.83
C PHE A 465 -2.30 -9.63 -7.18
N LEU A 466 -3.03 -9.40 -8.28
CA LEU A 466 -3.35 -8.08 -8.83
C LEU A 466 -2.11 -7.17 -8.91
N HIS A 467 -1.14 -7.56 -9.74
CA HIS A 467 0.13 -6.85 -9.90
C HIS A 467 -0.05 -5.43 -10.44
N GLY A 468 0.32 -4.40 -9.68
CA GLY A 468 0.06 -2.99 -10.02
C GLY A 468 1.11 -2.27 -10.85
N MET A 469 1.63 -2.89 -11.90
CA MET A 469 2.60 -2.21 -12.77
C MET A 469 1.95 -0.99 -13.43
N PHE A 470 2.56 0.18 -13.27
CA PHE A 470 2.00 1.50 -13.62
C PHE A 470 0.56 1.71 -13.12
N ASP A 471 0.22 1.06 -11.99
CA ASP A 471 -1.10 0.88 -11.33
C ASP A 471 -2.24 0.43 -12.26
N GLY A 472 -1.90 -0.42 -13.23
CA GLY A 472 -2.85 -1.44 -13.64
C GLY A 472 -2.69 -2.65 -12.75
N GLY A 473 -3.70 -2.99 -11.94
CA GLY A 473 -3.61 -3.96 -10.84
C GLY A 473 -4.05 -3.31 -9.53
N HIS A 474 -3.72 -3.89 -8.37
CA HIS A 474 -4.11 -3.37 -7.05
C HIS A 474 -5.62 -3.20 -6.86
N GLY A 475 -6.13 -1.97 -6.83
CA GLY A 475 -7.54 -1.68 -6.62
C GLY A 475 -8.43 -2.14 -7.78
N ALA A 476 -7.87 -2.30 -8.98
CA ALA A 476 -8.60 -2.77 -10.15
C ALA A 476 -8.82 -4.28 -10.11
N GLY A 477 -10.08 -4.70 -9.99
CA GLY A 477 -10.48 -6.11 -9.84
C GLY A 477 -10.53 -6.59 -8.38
N LEU A 478 -9.98 -5.84 -7.42
CA LEU A 478 -9.90 -6.27 -6.02
C LEU A 478 -11.27 -6.54 -5.40
N GLU A 479 -12.30 -5.77 -5.75
CA GLU A 479 -13.64 -5.99 -5.21
C GLU A 479 -14.18 -7.38 -5.58
N ASP A 480 -14.04 -7.78 -6.84
CA ASP A 480 -14.46 -9.10 -7.32
C ASP A 480 -13.69 -10.21 -6.59
N TYR A 481 -12.35 -10.12 -6.57
CA TYR A 481 -11.50 -11.11 -5.88
C TYR A 481 -11.81 -11.19 -4.39
N TRP A 482 -11.95 -10.04 -3.72
CA TRP A 482 -12.16 -9.99 -2.28
C TRP A 482 -13.52 -10.55 -1.89
N ASN A 483 -14.58 -10.22 -2.63
CA ASN A 483 -15.91 -10.78 -2.40
C ASN A 483 -15.91 -12.32 -2.56
N ASP A 484 -15.20 -12.83 -3.57
CA ASP A 484 -15.04 -14.28 -3.75
C ASP A 484 -14.23 -14.92 -2.61
N MET A 485 -13.11 -14.30 -2.22
CA MET A 485 -12.25 -14.77 -1.13
C MET A 485 -12.97 -14.78 0.21
N LEU A 486 -13.83 -13.81 0.49
CA LEU A 486 -14.64 -13.77 1.73
C LEU A 486 -15.61 -14.96 1.80
N MET A 487 -16.25 -15.30 0.68
CA MET A 487 -17.23 -16.39 0.61
C MET A 487 -16.59 -17.78 0.52
N ASN A 488 -15.35 -17.88 0.04
CA ASN A 488 -14.66 -19.15 -0.09
C ASN A 488 -14.09 -19.64 1.25
N PRO A 489 -14.52 -20.80 1.78
CA PRO A 489 -13.99 -21.32 3.03
C PRO A 489 -12.50 -21.67 2.95
N LEU A 490 -11.97 -22.10 1.80
CA LEU A 490 -10.54 -22.45 1.68
C LEU A 490 -9.62 -21.24 1.55
N SER A 491 -10.16 -20.05 1.23
CA SER A 491 -9.33 -18.86 1.08
C SER A 491 -8.84 -18.35 2.43
N ALA A 492 -7.57 -17.98 2.52
CA ALA A 492 -7.01 -17.21 3.65
C ALA A 492 -6.75 -15.75 3.27
N GLY A 493 -7.40 -15.21 2.23
CA GLY A 493 -7.07 -13.89 1.67
C GLY A 493 -5.87 -13.96 0.72
N GLY A 494 -5.03 -12.91 0.70
CA GLY A 494 -3.86 -12.85 -0.21
C GLY A 494 -3.02 -11.59 -0.02
N PHE A 495 -1.97 -11.46 -0.83
CA PHE A 495 -1.00 -10.36 -0.76
C PHE A 495 -0.87 -9.63 -2.11
N LEU A 496 -1.17 -8.34 -2.16
CA LEU A 496 -1.02 -7.51 -3.37
C LEU A 496 0.45 -7.33 -3.76
N TRP A 497 0.75 -7.17 -5.05
CA TRP A 497 2.11 -6.89 -5.56
C TRP A 497 2.19 -5.52 -6.24
N ASP A 498 2.90 -4.53 -5.68
CA ASP A 498 3.47 -4.47 -4.33
C ASP A 498 3.19 -3.14 -3.60
N PHE A 499 3.82 -2.89 -2.45
CA PHE A 499 3.49 -1.75 -1.58
C PHE A 499 3.82 -0.39 -2.19
N ALA A 500 5.02 -0.21 -2.74
CA ALA A 500 5.52 1.10 -3.18
C ALA A 500 6.48 0.96 -4.37
N ASP A 501 6.40 1.92 -5.30
CA ASP A 501 7.29 1.99 -6.45
C ASP A 501 8.77 2.04 -6.02
N GLN A 502 9.58 1.17 -6.61
CA GLN A 502 11.03 1.05 -6.40
C GLN A 502 11.82 2.08 -7.25
N GLY A 503 11.40 3.35 -7.19
CA GLY A 503 12.08 4.47 -7.84
C GLY A 503 13.32 4.94 -7.07
N VAL A 504 14.52 4.75 -7.62
CA VAL A 504 15.80 5.15 -6.99
C VAL A 504 16.20 6.55 -7.44
N VAL A 505 16.67 7.39 -6.51
CA VAL A 505 17.36 8.64 -6.85
C VAL A 505 18.75 8.31 -7.40
N ARG A 506 18.93 8.47 -8.70
CA ARG A 506 20.14 8.09 -9.43
C ARG A 506 21.20 9.18 -9.40
N THR A 507 22.22 9.02 -8.55
CA THR A 507 23.33 9.98 -8.45
C THR A 507 24.16 10.07 -9.72
N ASP A 508 24.12 9.05 -10.58
CA ASP A 508 24.77 9.02 -11.90
C ASP A 508 23.94 9.66 -13.02
N LYS A 509 22.67 10.01 -12.75
CA LYS A 509 21.74 10.59 -13.71
C LYS A 509 21.12 11.90 -13.17
N ASN A 510 21.93 12.81 -12.64
CA ASN A 510 21.48 14.12 -12.13
C ASN A 510 20.32 14.03 -11.11
N ASN A 511 20.30 12.98 -10.29
CA ASN A 511 19.30 12.74 -9.24
C ASN A 511 17.86 12.58 -9.76
N ILE A 512 17.65 12.13 -11.00
CA ILE A 512 16.32 11.67 -11.42
C ILE A 512 15.89 10.47 -10.57
N ILE A 513 14.57 10.30 -10.43
CA ILE A 513 13.98 9.07 -9.90
C ILE A 513 13.91 8.07 -11.07
N ASP A 514 14.47 6.88 -10.89
CA ASP A 514 14.55 5.84 -11.92
C ASP A 514 13.99 4.54 -11.33
N ALA A 515 12.90 4.03 -11.91
CA ALA A 515 12.30 2.74 -11.58
C ALA A 515 12.86 1.58 -12.44
N ASP A 516 13.97 1.80 -13.17
CA ASP A 516 14.48 0.88 -14.20
C ASP A 516 13.45 0.61 -15.31
N GLY A 517 12.78 1.67 -15.73
CA GLY A 517 11.60 1.60 -16.61
C GLY A 517 10.43 0.96 -15.88
N SER A 518 9.81 -0.05 -16.47
CA SER A 518 8.62 -0.70 -15.89
C SER A 518 8.92 -1.60 -14.69
N ARG A 519 10.17 -2.02 -14.47
CA ARG A 519 10.50 -3.10 -13.55
C ARG A 519 10.30 -2.76 -12.07
N GLY A 520 10.40 -1.49 -11.72
CA GLY A 520 10.24 -1.00 -10.35
C GLY A 520 9.05 -0.07 -10.18
N ALA A 521 8.11 -0.01 -11.14
CA ALA A 521 6.95 0.86 -11.09
C ALA A 521 5.67 0.04 -10.79
N ASP A 522 5.67 -0.68 -9.68
CA ASP A 522 4.70 -1.75 -9.34
C ASP A 522 3.83 -1.46 -8.11
N GLY A 523 4.00 -0.30 -7.48
CA GLY A 523 3.47 0.01 -6.15
C GLY A 523 2.03 0.52 -6.13
N ILE A 524 1.36 0.37 -4.98
CA ILE A 524 0.09 1.05 -4.66
C ILE A 524 0.30 2.56 -4.44
N VAL A 525 1.52 2.92 -4.04
CA VAL A 525 1.93 4.31 -3.84
C VAL A 525 3.25 4.57 -4.53
N GLY A 526 3.50 5.85 -4.84
CA GLY A 526 4.75 6.27 -5.45
C GLY A 526 5.98 6.08 -4.55
N PRO A 527 7.20 6.39 -5.04
CA PRO A 527 8.44 6.18 -4.32
C PRO A 527 8.54 6.96 -3.00
N TYR A 528 7.83 8.10 -2.88
CA TYR A 528 7.70 8.87 -1.64
C TYR A 528 6.30 8.75 -1.02
N HIS A 529 5.60 7.65 -1.33
CA HIS A 529 4.25 7.31 -0.88
C HIS A 529 3.15 8.23 -1.39
N GLU A 530 3.32 8.80 -2.57
CA GLU A 530 2.26 9.53 -3.24
C GLU A 530 1.04 8.62 -3.44
N LYS A 531 -0.12 9.02 -2.89
CA LYS A 531 -1.36 8.23 -2.90
C LYS A 531 -2.11 8.40 -4.22
N GLU A 532 -2.31 7.30 -4.93
CA GLU A 532 -3.08 7.25 -6.18
C GLU A 532 -4.50 6.70 -6.00
N GLY A 533 -5.26 6.52 -7.07
CA GLY A 533 -6.63 5.98 -6.98
C GLY A 533 -6.74 4.59 -6.33
N SER A 534 -5.77 3.69 -6.53
CA SER A 534 -5.79 2.33 -5.98
C SER A 534 -5.65 2.33 -4.46
N TYR A 535 -4.86 3.24 -3.90
CA TYR A 535 -4.76 3.46 -2.46
C TYR A 535 -6.15 3.61 -1.81
N PHE A 536 -6.96 4.52 -2.34
CA PHE A 536 -8.30 4.79 -1.79
C PHE A 536 -9.28 3.66 -2.09
N ALA A 537 -9.19 3.03 -3.25
CA ALA A 537 -10.02 1.88 -3.60
C ALA A 537 -9.78 0.71 -2.64
N ILE A 538 -8.51 0.39 -2.35
CA ILE A 538 -8.13 -0.64 -1.37
C ILE A 538 -8.66 -0.27 0.01
N LYS A 539 -8.43 0.98 0.46
CA LYS A 539 -8.93 1.47 1.75
C LYS A 539 -10.43 1.22 1.90
N GLU A 540 -11.24 1.54 0.88
CA GLU A 540 -12.68 1.28 0.91
C GLU A 540 -13.03 -0.22 0.87
N ILE A 541 -12.46 -0.97 -0.08
CA ILE A 541 -12.81 -2.39 -0.33
C ILE A 541 -12.47 -3.26 0.88
N TRP A 542 -11.33 -2.99 1.52
CA TRP A 542 -10.82 -3.74 2.66
C TRP A 542 -11.23 -3.18 4.02
N SER A 543 -12.03 -2.11 4.05
CA SER A 543 -12.62 -1.60 5.29
C SER A 543 -13.29 -2.73 6.08
N PRO A 544 -13.01 -2.84 7.40
CA PRO A 544 -13.65 -3.82 8.25
C PRO A 544 -15.09 -3.44 8.61
N VAL A 545 -15.55 -2.24 8.24
CA VAL A 545 -16.97 -1.89 8.23
C VAL A 545 -17.44 -1.89 6.79
N PHE A 546 -18.37 -2.77 6.46
CA PHE A 546 -18.98 -2.81 5.13
C PHE A 546 -20.43 -2.33 5.20
N PHE A 547 -20.77 -1.39 4.31
CA PHE A 547 -22.14 -0.92 4.10
C PHE A 547 -22.74 -1.66 2.90
N GLU A 548 -23.93 -2.22 3.07
CA GLU A 548 -24.71 -2.68 1.91
C GLU A 548 -25.12 -1.47 1.04
N HIS A 549 -25.25 -1.69 -0.28
CA HIS A 549 -25.64 -0.63 -1.20
C HIS A 549 -26.99 -0.02 -0.81
N ARG A 550 -27.04 1.32 -0.74
CA ARG A 550 -28.20 2.08 -0.26
C ARG A 550 -28.34 3.40 -1.01
N GLU A 551 -29.44 3.54 -1.75
CA GLU A 551 -29.85 4.79 -2.39
C GLU A 551 -30.58 5.71 -1.41
N MET A 552 -30.28 7.01 -1.46
CA MET A 552 -30.88 8.03 -0.58
C MET A 552 -32.22 8.50 -1.15
N THR A 553 -33.24 7.65 -1.03
CA THR A 553 -34.61 8.00 -1.45
C THR A 553 -35.39 8.75 -0.38
N ALA A 554 -36.53 9.33 -0.72
CA ALA A 554 -37.44 9.95 0.26
C ALA A 554 -37.93 8.97 1.36
N GLY A 555 -37.83 7.66 1.12
CA GLY A 555 -38.16 6.61 2.09
C GLY A 555 -36.98 6.20 2.98
N PHE A 556 -35.82 6.87 2.90
CA PHE A 556 -34.71 6.57 3.78
C PHE A 556 -35.07 6.87 5.25
N ASP A 557 -34.90 5.86 6.09
CA ASP A 557 -35.30 5.80 7.50
C ASP A 557 -34.14 6.08 8.47
N GLY A 558 -32.97 6.46 7.96
CA GLY A 558 -31.77 6.62 8.78
C GLY A 558 -31.04 5.30 9.09
N ILE A 559 -31.45 4.17 8.50
CA ILE A 559 -30.87 2.86 8.80
C ILE A 559 -30.01 2.38 7.63
N PHE A 560 -28.78 1.97 7.96
CA PHE A 560 -27.87 1.23 7.07
C PHE A 560 -27.74 -0.21 7.54
N ASN A 561 -27.80 -1.16 6.61
CA ASN A 561 -27.34 -2.51 6.88
C ASN A 561 -25.81 -2.54 6.79
N VAL A 562 -25.19 -3.09 7.83
CA VAL A 562 -23.73 -3.15 7.94
C VAL A 562 -23.26 -4.57 8.24
N GLU A 563 -22.04 -4.89 7.82
CA GLU A 563 -21.34 -6.12 8.15
C GLU A 563 -20.06 -5.77 8.90
N ASN A 564 -19.86 -6.42 10.05
CA ASN A 564 -18.60 -6.35 10.79
C ASN A 564 -17.61 -7.35 10.20
N ARG A 565 -16.60 -6.85 9.51
CA ARG A 565 -15.49 -7.63 8.91
C ARG A 565 -14.19 -7.52 9.72
N PHE A 566 -14.25 -7.07 10.96
CA PHE A 566 -13.18 -7.32 11.93
C PHE A 566 -13.19 -8.80 12.35
N HIS A 567 -12.02 -9.30 12.74
CA HIS A 567 -11.85 -10.66 13.25
C HIS A 567 -12.01 -10.71 14.78
N PHE A 568 -11.68 -9.62 15.50
CA PHE A 568 -11.71 -9.60 16.96
C PHE A 568 -12.54 -8.45 17.53
N ALA A 569 -12.61 -7.30 16.86
CA ALA A 569 -13.31 -6.13 17.36
C ALA A 569 -14.82 -6.14 17.05
N ASN A 570 -15.61 -5.71 18.04
CA ASN A 570 -17.03 -5.41 17.85
C ASN A 570 -17.19 -3.97 17.30
N LEU A 571 -18.23 -3.73 16.50
CA LEU A 571 -18.51 -2.38 15.98
C LEU A 571 -18.88 -1.39 17.09
N ASN A 572 -19.33 -1.83 18.26
CA ASN A 572 -19.59 -0.95 19.40
C ASN A 572 -18.32 -0.33 20.01
N ALA A 573 -17.14 -0.83 19.65
CA ALA A 573 -15.85 -0.23 20.01
C ALA A 573 -15.38 0.80 18.97
N CYS A 574 -16.03 0.87 17.81
CA CYS A 574 -15.79 1.88 16.79
C CYS A 574 -16.62 3.13 17.06
N ARG A 575 -16.25 4.25 16.43
CA ARG A 575 -17.00 5.51 16.44
C ARG A 575 -17.54 5.80 15.05
N PHE A 576 -18.79 6.24 14.97
CA PHE A 576 -19.47 6.55 13.72
C PHE A 576 -19.93 8.00 13.72
N ASP A 577 -19.32 8.82 12.88
CA ASP A 577 -19.73 10.20 12.67
C ASP A 577 -20.54 10.31 11.38
N TRP A 578 -21.49 11.24 11.33
CA TRP A 578 -22.21 11.58 10.11
C TRP A 578 -22.22 13.09 9.86
N LYS A 579 -22.24 13.46 8.58
CA LYS A 579 -22.26 14.86 8.13
C LYS A 579 -23.18 15.03 6.92
N LEU A 580 -24.21 15.85 7.06
CA LEU A 580 -24.98 16.36 5.94
C LEU A 580 -24.31 17.64 5.42
N LEU A 581 -24.08 17.73 4.11
CA LEU A 581 -23.41 18.89 3.50
C LEU A 581 -24.21 19.41 2.31
N ASN A 582 -24.41 20.72 2.27
CA ASN A 582 -24.79 21.44 1.07
C ASN A 582 -23.51 21.90 0.38
N LEU A 583 -23.22 21.33 -0.78
CA LEU A 583 -21.94 21.48 -1.46
C LEU A 583 -21.72 22.90 -1.99
N LYS A 584 -22.79 23.65 -2.27
CA LYS A 584 -22.73 25.02 -2.80
C LYS A 584 -22.55 26.06 -1.70
N THR A 585 -23.44 26.04 -0.70
CA THR A 585 -23.43 27.01 0.41
C THR A 585 -22.40 26.68 1.48
N LYS A 586 -21.86 25.44 1.46
CA LYS A 586 -20.99 24.87 2.49
C LYS A 586 -21.64 24.75 3.87
N SER A 587 -22.96 24.94 3.95
CA SER A 587 -23.70 24.68 5.19
C SER A 587 -23.70 23.19 5.49
N GLU A 588 -23.43 22.86 6.75
CA GLU A 588 -23.32 21.47 7.21
C GLU A 588 -24.03 21.28 8.55
N ILE A 589 -24.49 20.04 8.76
CA ILE A 589 -24.91 19.54 10.07
C ILE A 589 -24.15 18.24 10.32
N LYS A 590 -23.65 18.08 11.54
CA LYS A 590 -22.94 16.88 11.97
C LYS A 590 -23.63 16.26 13.16
N GLY A 591 -23.42 14.96 13.33
CA GLY A 591 -23.76 14.25 14.54
C GLY A 591 -22.97 12.95 14.64
N GLU A 592 -23.18 12.27 15.75
CA GLU A 592 -22.63 10.94 15.99
C GLU A 592 -23.77 9.92 15.89
N ALA A 593 -23.51 8.79 15.25
CA ALA A 593 -24.41 7.65 15.22
C ALA A 593 -24.05 6.70 16.37
N THR A 594 -25.07 6.10 16.98
CA THR A 594 -24.84 5.09 18.03
C THR A 594 -24.15 3.89 17.41
N ALA A 595 -22.93 3.60 17.86
CA ALA A 595 -22.17 2.43 17.41
C ALA A 595 -22.97 1.15 17.70
N PRO A 596 -23.23 0.29 16.71
CA PRO A 596 -24.09 -0.86 16.88
C PRO A 596 -23.32 -2.01 17.53
N ASP A 597 -23.99 -2.78 18.40
CA ASP A 597 -23.43 -4.01 18.96
C ASP A 597 -23.49 -5.14 17.93
N VAL A 598 -22.49 -5.18 17.04
CA VAL A 598 -22.33 -6.18 15.99
C VAL A 598 -21.01 -6.87 16.21
N LYS A 599 -21.05 -8.15 16.59
CA LYS A 599 -19.86 -8.93 16.91
C LYS A 599 -19.00 -9.16 15.66
N PRO A 600 -17.71 -9.50 15.82
CA PRO A 600 -16.85 -9.85 14.70
C PRO A 600 -17.51 -10.84 13.74
N LEU A 601 -17.42 -10.58 12.44
CA LEU A 601 -17.94 -11.43 11.36
C LEU A 601 -19.48 -11.57 11.31
N GLU A 602 -20.23 -10.74 12.06
CA GLU A 602 -21.70 -10.70 12.02
C GLU A 602 -22.25 -9.53 11.19
N LYS A 603 -23.54 -9.60 10.84
CA LYS A 603 -24.28 -8.52 10.17
C LYS A 603 -25.23 -7.84 11.14
N GLY A 604 -25.44 -6.55 10.96
CA GLY A 604 -26.31 -5.75 11.81
C GLY A 604 -26.79 -4.47 11.13
N LYS A 605 -27.20 -3.50 11.94
CA LYS A 605 -27.77 -2.23 11.48
C LYS A 605 -27.11 -1.06 12.20
N LEU A 606 -26.69 -0.05 11.44
CA LEU A 606 -26.27 1.24 11.96
C LEU A 606 -27.44 2.23 11.82
N SER A 607 -27.82 2.87 12.92
CA SER A 607 -28.85 3.92 12.92
C SER A 607 -28.21 5.29 12.99
N VAL A 608 -28.50 6.12 11.99
CA VAL A 608 -28.03 7.50 11.85
C VAL A 608 -29.23 8.41 12.04
N THR A 609 -29.28 9.14 13.17
CA THR A 609 -30.40 10.03 13.47
C THR A 609 -30.24 11.35 12.72
N LEU A 610 -30.98 11.51 11.64
CA LEU A 610 -30.93 12.71 10.80
C LEU A 610 -32.07 13.70 11.13
N PRO A 611 -31.87 15.02 10.93
CA PRO A 611 -32.94 16.00 11.09
C PRO A 611 -34.03 15.81 10.03
N ALA A 612 -35.26 16.26 10.31
CA ALA A 612 -36.42 16.08 9.41
C ALA A 612 -36.21 16.65 7.99
N ASN A 613 -35.35 17.67 7.85
CA ASN A 613 -35.02 18.32 6.58
C ASN A 613 -33.74 17.78 5.93
N TRP A 614 -33.26 16.58 6.29
CA TRP A 614 -32.02 16.00 5.75
C TRP A 614 -32.00 15.95 4.21
N ASN A 615 -33.15 15.73 3.58
CA ASN A 615 -33.31 15.65 2.12
C ASN A 615 -33.12 17.00 1.39
N SER A 616 -32.95 18.09 2.13
CA SER A 616 -32.60 19.42 1.59
C SER A 616 -31.09 19.58 1.33
N TYR A 617 -30.25 18.69 1.87
CA TYR A 617 -28.80 18.67 1.66
C TYR A 617 -28.44 17.94 0.37
N ASP A 618 -27.16 18.02 -0.03
CA ASP A 618 -26.70 17.44 -1.29
C ASP A 618 -26.10 16.04 -1.10
N VAL A 619 -25.52 15.77 0.07
CA VAL A 619 -24.82 14.52 0.38
C VAL A 619 -24.81 14.25 1.88
N LEU A 620 -24.92 12.97 2.24
CA LEU A 620 -24.64 12.44 3.57
C LEU A 620 -23.27 11.74 3.54
N TYR A 621 -22.36 12.16 4.41
CA TYR A 621 -21.15 11.42 4.70
C TYR A 621 -21.32 10.62 5.99
N VAL A 622 -20.77 9.40 6.02
CA VAL A 622 -20.65 8.59 7.24
C VAL A 622 -19.19 8.18 7.36
N THR A 623 -18.56 8.49 8.49
CA THR A 623 -17.16 8.17 8.78
C THR A 623 -17.11 7.13 9.88
N ALA A 624 -16.38 6.04 9.66
CA ALA A 624 -16.07 5.07 10.72
C ALA A 624 -14.63 5.25 11.20
N THR A 625 -14.46 5.33 12.51
CA THR A 625 -13.16 5.38 13.19
C THR A 625 -13.03 4.12 14.05
N ASP A 626 -11.86 3.49 14.02
CA ASP A 626 -11.59 2.27 14.78
C ASP A 626 -11.46 2.53 16.30
N MET A 627 -11.27 1.44 17.04
CA MET A 627 -11.07 1.43 18.50
C MET A 627 -9.81 2.17 18.98
N HIS A 628 -8.89 2.50 18.07
CA HIS A 628 -7.64 3.24 18.35
C HIS A 628 -7.71 4.70 17.89
N GLY A 629 -8.85 5.16 17.38
CA GLY A 629 -9.02 6.54 16.92
C GLY A 629 -8.50 6.79 15.49
N LYS A 630 -8.26 5.75 14.69
CA LYS A 630 -7.83 5.86 13.29
C LYS A 630 -9.03 5.73 12.35
N GLU A 631 -9.11 6.62 11.36
CA GLU A 631 -10.19 6.56 10.36
C GLU A 631 -10.06 5.30 9.51
N LEU A 632 -11.13 4.50 9.47
CA LEU A 632 -11.25 3.34 8.58
C LEU A 632 -11.61 3.79 7.17
N TYR A 633 -12.67 4.59 7.04
CA TYR A 633 -13.09 5.21 5.78
C TYR A 633 -14.22 6.24 6.00
N THR A 634 -14.44 7.10 5.01
CA THR A 634 -15.59 7.99 4.90
C THR A 634 -16.41 7.65 3.65
N TRP A 635 -17.63 7.14 3.83
CA TRP A 635 -18.56 6.88 2.74
C TRP A 635 -19.39 8.12 2.43
N SER A 636 -19.73 8.31 1.16
CA SER A 636 -20.57 9.41 0.68
C SER A 636 -21.79 8.88 -0.05
N PHE A 637 -22.96 9.34 0.38
CA PHE A 637 -24.28 8.97 -0.13
C PHE A 637 -24.94 10.22 -0.72
N PRO A 638 -24.96 10.37 -2.06
CA PRO A 638 -25.61 11.51 -2.71
C PRO A 638 -27.10 11.58 -2.35
N ILE A 639 -27.58 12.76 -1.99
CA ILE A 639 -28.99 13.05 -1.72
C ILE A 639 -29.60 13.83 -2.89
N THR A 640 -28.85 14.81 -3.42
CA THR A 640 -29.26 15.51 -4.63
C THR A 640 -29.07 14.62 -5.85
N LEU A 641 -29.89 14.84 -6.87
CA LEU A 641 -29.86 14.09 -8.14
C LEU A 641 -29.45 15.04 -9.28
N PRO A 642 -28.85 14.53 -10.38
CA PRO A 642 -28.40 15.36 -11.50
C PRO A 642 -29.54 16.21 -12.07
N LYS A 643 -30.75 15.65 -12.17
CA LYS A 643 -31.95 16.36 -12.63
C LYS A 643 -32.29 17.57 -11.74
N LYS A 644 -32.14 17.47 -10.43
CA LYS A 644 -32.37 18.59 -9.49
C LYS A 644 -31.33 19.69 -9.70
N GLU A 645 -30.07 19.30 -9.86
CA GLU A 645 -28.98 20.26 -10.16
C GLU A 645 -29.17 20.95 -11.52
N ALA A 646 -29.53 20.19 -12.56
CA ALA A 646 -29.80 20.71 -13.89
C ALA A 646 -30.95 21.73 -13.88
N LEU A 647 -32.04 21.47 -13.15
CA LEU A 647 -33.16 22.41 -13.01
C LEU A 647 -32.73 23.76 -12.42
N ALA A 648 -31.77 23.76 -11.48
CA ALA A 648 -31.27 24.99 -10.87
C ALA A 648 -30.34 25.78 -11.82
N LEU A 649 -29.51 25.06 -12.57
CA LEU A 649 -28.43 25.63 -13.39
C LEU A 649 -28.88 26.04 -14.80
N VAL A 650 -29.79 25.28 -15.43
CA VAL A 650 -30.21 25.52 -16.81
C VAL A 650 -31.16 26.71 -16.90
N LYS A 651 -30.76 27.72 -17.66
CA LYS A 651 -31.59 28.90 -17.99
C LYS A 651 -32.09 28.78 -19.42
N LYS A 652 -33.40 28.88 -19.61
CA LYS A 652 -34.05 28.76 -20.92
C LYS A 652 -34.46 30.11 -21.50
N ASP A 653 -34.96 31.00 -20.65
CA ASP A 653 -35.47 32.31 -21.10
C ASP A 653 -34.34 33.31 -21.35
N GLY A 654 -34.55 34.23 -22.30
CA GLY A 654 -33.62 35.28 -22.68
C GLY A 654 -34.29 36.35 -23.53
N GLY A 655 -33.61 37.49 -23.72
CA GLY A 655 -34.17 38.69 -24.37
C GLY A 655 -34.23 38.63 -25.90
N SER A 656 -33.81 37.54 -26.52
CA SER A 656 -33.75 37.38 -27.99
C SER A 656 -34.22 36.00 -28.43
N THR A 657 -34.99 35.93 -29.51
CA THR A 657 -35.33 34.66 -30.17
C THR A 657 -34.13 34.11 -30.93
N ALA A 658 -33.90 32.80 -30.88
CA ALA A 658 -32.85 32.15 -31.66
C ALA A 658 -33.11 32.31 -33.17
N THR A 659 -32.08 32.68 -33.93
CA THR A 659 -32.13 32.79 -35.39
C THR A 659 -31.26 31.73 -36.04
N ILE A 660 -31.56 31.37 -37.30
CA ILE A 660 -30.80 30.43 -38.10
C ILE A 660 -30.56 30.98 -39.50
N THR A 661 -29.37 30.75 -40.03
CA THR A 661 -29.00 31.02 -41.42
C THR A 661 -28.34 29.79 -41.99
N GLU A 662 -28.75 29.42 -43.20
CA GLU A 662 -28.15 28.33 -43.96
C GLU A 662 -27.11 28.89 -44.91
N LYS A 663 -25.85 28.45 -44.77
CA LYS A 663 -24.77 28.84 -45.67
C LYS A 663 -23.85 27.65 -45.93
N ASP A 664 -23.61 27.37 -47.21
CA ASP A 664 -22.77 26.28 -47.67
C ASP A 664 -23.19 24.93 -47.05
N SER A 665 -22.26 24.28 -46.33
CA SER A 665 -22.45 23.02 -45.63
C SER A 665 -22.81 23.18 -44.15
N LEU A 666 -23.17 24.39 -43.70
CA LEU A 666 -23.42 24.72 -42.30
C LEU A 666 -24.81 25.33 -42.05
N PHE A 667 -25.40 24.99 -40.90
CA PHE A 667 -26.40 25.83 -40.23
C PHE A 667 -25.69 26.71 -39.22
N THR A 668 -25.83 28.03 -39.33
CA THR A 668 -25.32 28.98 -38.35
C THR A 668 -26.49 29.54 -37.56
N THR A 669 -26.42 29.44 -36.23
CA THR A 669 -27.49 29.92 -35.35
C THR A 669 -26.96 30.96 -34.39
N THR A 670 -27.78 31.96 -34.07
CA THR A 670 -27.44 32.94 -33.02
C THR A 670 -28.53 33.07 -31.98
N ALA A 671 -28.16 33.16 -30.71
CA ALA A 671 -29.08 33.39 -29.60
C ALA A 671 -28.34 34.10 -28.46
N ASN A 672 -28.84 35.24 -27.99
CA ASN A 672 -28.33 36.00 -26.85
C ASN A 672 -26.79 36.19 -26.86
N GLY A 673 -26.23 36.58 -28.01
CA GLY A 673 -24.79 36.83 -28.16
C GLY A 673 -23.92 35.58 -28.35
N ILE A 674 -24.52 34.38 -28.39
CA ILE A 674 -23.86 33.12 -28.74
C ILE A 674 -24.12 32.83 -30.23
N SER A 675 -23.06 32.46 -30.95
CA SER A 675 -23.11 32.00 -32.33
C SER A 675 -22.58 30.57 -32.42
N LEU A 676 -23.28 29.72 -33.15
CA LEU A 676 -23.00 28.29 -33.26
C LEU A 676 -23.06 27.88 -34.72
N SER A 677 -22.20 26.97 -35.15
CA SER A 677 -22.32 26.36 -36.47
C SER A 677 -22.42 24.84 -36.40
N PHE A 678 -23.34 24.26 -37.17
CA PHE A 678 -23.59 22.83 -37.25
C PHE A 678 -23.40 22.32 -38.67
N SER A 679 -22.73 21.18 -38.81
CA SER A 679 -22.54 20.52 -40.11
C SER A 679 -23.85 19.95 -40.65
N LYS A 680 -24.27 20.39 -41.84
CA LYS A 680 -25.43 19.82 -42.55
C LYS A 680 -25.20 18.37 -43.00
N LYS A 681 -23.94 17.95 -43.12
CA LYS A 681 -23.57 16.61 -43.55
C LYS A 681 -23.58 15.59 -42.41
N THR A 682 -23.52 16.03 -41.16
CA THR A 682 -23.28 15.13 -40.03
C THR A 682 -24.08 15.45 -38.76
N GLY A 683 -24.66 16.64 -38.62
CA GLY A 683 -25.35 17.07 -37.39
C GLY A 683 -24.44 17.54 -36.26
N ILE A 684 -23.13 17.56 -36.48
CA ILE A 684 -22.10 17.82 -35.48
C ILE A 684 -21.85 19.33 -35.35
N LEU A 685 -21.66 19.81 -34.12
CA LEU A 685 -21.22 21.17 -33.79
C LEU A 685 -19.80 21.41 -34.31
N ARG A 686 -19.60 22.48 -35.08
CA ARG A 686 -18.32 22.85 -35.71
C ARG A 686 -17.66 24.05 -35.07
N GLU A 687 -18.43 25.02 -34.60
CA GLU A 687 -17.89 26.21 -33.95
C GLU A 687 -18.85 26.71 -32.88
N VAL A 688 -18.28 27.21 -31.79
CA VAL A 688 -18.96 27.99 -30.75
C VAL A 688 -18.23 29.32 -30.62
N LYS A 689 -18.97 30.43 -30.62
CA LYS A 689 -18.44 31.77 -30.45
C LYS A 689 -19.36 32.61 -29.57
N ASN A 690 -18.77 33.44 -28.72
CA ASN A 690 -19.48 34.48 -27.98
C ASN A 690 -18.76 35.83 -28.16
N ALA A 691 -19.14 36.85 -27.38
CA ALA A 691 -18.55 38.19 -27.49
C ALA A 691 -17.04 38.25 -27.15
N LYS A 692 -16.48 37.29 -26.40
CA LYS A 692 -15.04 37.21 -26.09
C LYS A 692 -14.23 36.47 -27.17
N GLY A 693 -14.89 35.75 -28.08
CA GLY A 693 -14.22 35.02 -29.15
C GLY A 693 -14.72 33.58 -29.29
N ILE A 694 -13.93 32.77 -30.00
CA ILE A 694 -14.21 31.36 -30.23
C ILE A 694 -13.94 30.57 -28.94
N ILE A 695 -14.81 29.61 -28.65
CA ILE A 695 -14.57 28.58 -27.64
C ILE A 695 -14.22 27.31 -28.42
N PRO A 696 -13.01 26.74 -28.26
CA PRO A 696 -12.54 25.65 -29.11
C PRO A 696 -13.15 24.29 -28.73
N PHE A 697 -14.43 24.26 -28.37
CA PHE A 697 -15.22 23.06 -28.11
C PHE A 697 -16.01 22.70 -29.35
N THR A 698 -15.56 21.68 -30.08
CA THR A 698 -16.00 21.43 -31.47
C THR A 698 -16.10 19.93 -31.76
N ASN A 699 -16.48 19.60 -32.99
CA ASN A 699 -16.48 18.23 -33.53
C ASN A 699 -17.25 17.20 -32.68
N GLY A 700 -18.35 17.61 -32.04
CA GLY A 700 -19.25 16.70 -31.33
C GLY A 700 -20.75 17.06 -31.45
N PRO A 701 -21.66 16.17 -31.01
CA PRO A 701 -21.33 14.85 -30.47
C PRO A 701 -20.90 13.88 -31.58
N VAL A 702 -19.87 13.10 -31.31
CA VAL A 702 -19.57 11.86 -32.04
C VAL A 702 -19.94 10.70 -31.13
N ILE A 703 -20.84 9.83 -31.61
CA ILE A 703 -21.24 8.63 -30.87
C ILE A 703 -20.10 7.62 -30.97
N GLN A 704 -19.49 7.29 -29.84
CA GLN A 704 -18.41 6.32 -29.76
C GLN A 704 -18.95 4.89 -29.72
N GLU A 705 -18.38 3.98 -30.52
CA GLU A 705 -18.80 2.56 -30.65
C GLU A 705 -20.32 2.39 -30.85
N GLY A 706 -21.01 3.41 -31.39
CA GLY A 706 -22.44 3.41 -31.65
C GLY A 706 -22.75 3.52 -33.13
N ALA A 707 -23.95 3.10 -33.53
CA ALA A 707 -24.36 3.17 -34.92
C ALA A 707 -24.48 4.65 -35.39
N THR A 708 -23.91 4.98 -36.56
CA THR A 708 -24.11 6.30 -37.17
C THR A 708 -24.68 6.13 -38.57
N ASN A 709 -26.00 6.10 -38.67
CA ASN A 709 -26.77 5.99 -39.91
C ASN A 709 -27.41 7.34 -40.28
N PHE A 710 -26.62 8.42 -40.19
CA PHE A 710 -27.09 9.79 -40.46
C PHE A 710 -27.59 9.92 -41.89
N ARG A 711 -28.77 10.54 -42.06
CA ARG A 711 -29.37 10.76 -43.38
C ARG A 711 -29.43 12.24 -43.77
N LYS A 712 -30.06 13.05 -42.94
CA LYS A 712 -30.16 14.51 -43.14
C LYS A 712 -30.42 15.20 -41.81
N ILE A 713 -30.12 16.49 -41.76
CA ILE A 713 -30.49 17.37 -40.65
C ILE A 713 -31.61 18.33 -41.06
N SER A 714 -32.45 18.73 -40.12
CA SER A 714 -33.51 19.71 -40.30
C SER A 714 -33.58 20.65 -39.11
N HIS A 715 -34.30 21.76 -39.24
CA HIS A 715 -34.56 22.67 -38.15
C HIS A 715 -36.03 23.09 -38.10
N ARG A 716 -36.51 23.47 -36.91
CA ARG A 716 -37.85 24.02 -36.68
C ARG A 716 -37.86 24.93 -35.45
N MET A 717 -38.82 25.83 -35.38
CA MET A 717 -39.09 26.59 -34.16
C MET A 717 -40.17 25.88 -33.32
N GLU A 718 -39.91 25.73 -32.03
CA GLU A 718 -40.90 25.30 -31.03
C GLU A 718 -41.05 26.41 -29.99
N GLY A 719 -42.10 27.22 -30.14
CA GLY A 719 -42.20 28.48 -29.40
C GLY A 719 -41.01 29.39 -29.73
N ALA A 720 -40.26 29.81 -28.70
CA ALA A 720 -39.06 30.63 -28.86
C ALA A 720 -37.75 29.80 -29.02
N ASN A 721 -37.84 28.47 -28.92
CA ASN A 721 -36.68 27.59 -29.00
C ASN A 721 -36.43 27.19 -30.46
N LEU A 722 -35.17 27.23 -30.89
CA LEU A 722 -34.77 26.67 -32.17
C LEU A 722 -34.31 25.23 -31.98
N ILE A 723 -34.96 24.32 -32.69
CA ILE A 723 -34.62 22.89 -32.69
C ILE A 723 -33.85 22.59 -33.98
N ILE A 724 -32.69 21.96 -33.84
CA ILE A 724 -31.94 21.34 -34.93
C ILE A 724 -31.90 19.85 -34.67
N GLU A 725 -32.43 19.06 -35.60
CA GLU A 725 -32.60 17.61 -35.43
C GLU A 725 -32.05 16.84 -36.63
N SER A 726 -31.25 15.83 -36.33
CA SER A 726 -30.79 14.84 -37.30
C SER A 726 -31.82 13.73 -37.47
N SER A 727 -32.08 13.35 -38.72
CA SER A 727 -32.81 12.14 -39.06
C SER A 727 -31.84 11.04 -39.49
N PHE A 728 -32.11 9.84 -39.02
CA PHE A 728 -31.31 8.64 -39.26
C PHE A 728 -32.15 7.60 -40.03
N ASP A 729 -31.51 6.63 -40.68
CA ASP A 729 -32.24 5.55 -41.34
C ASP A 729 -32.86 4.57 -40.33
N ARG A 730 -34.14 4.79 -40.04
CA ARG A 730 -34.90 3.99 -39.08
C ARG A 730 -35.06 2.51 -39.46
N LYS A 731 -34.70 2.10 -40.69
CA LYS A 731 -34.63 0.67 -41.05
C LYS A 731 -33.42 -0.03 -40.44
N GLU A 732 -32.38 0.71 -40.06
CA GLU A 732 -31.11 0.17 -39.55
C GLU A 732 -30.89 0.44 -38.05
N ALA A 733 -31.24 1.65 -37.59
CA ALA A 733 -31.20 2.04 -36.17
C ALA A 733 -32.07 3.29 -35.91
N TYR A 734 -32.70 3.36 -34.74
CA TYR A 734 -33.56 4.48 -34.31
C TYR A 734 -32.77 5.67 -33.72
N ASN A 735 -31.49 5.84 -34.06
CA ASN A 735 -30.69 6.87 -33.39
C ASN A 735 -31.28 8.27 -33.64
N THR A 736 -31.19 9.15 -32.65
CA THR A 736 -31.63 10.54 -32.70
C THR A 736 -30.53 11.46 -32.18
N LEU A 737 -30.45 12.65 -32.74
CA LEU A 737 -29.57 13.72 -32.28
C LEU A 737 -30.35 15.01 -32.44
N GLN A 738 -30.68 15.65 -31.33
CA GLN A 738 -31.44 16.88 -31.29
C GLN A 738 -30.71 17.93 -30.46
N TRP A 739 -30.39 19.05 -31.09
CA TRP A 739 -29.98 20.27 -30.44
C TRP A 739 -31.20 21.19 -30.24
N THR A 740 -31.34 21.73 -29.05
CA THR A 740 -32.30 22.78 -28.71
C THR A 740 -31.52 24.01 -28.28
N ILE A 741 -31.65 25.09 -29.02
CA ILE A 741 -31.05 26.38 -28.72
C ILE A 741 -32.11 27.22 -28.02
N TYR A 742 -31.86 27.54 -26.75
CA TYR A 742 -32.76 28.34 -25.93
C TYR A 742 -32.57 29.84 -26.17
N PRO A 743 -33.61 30.67 -25.98
CA PRO A 743 -33.51 32.13 -25.99
C PRO A 743 -32.42 32.70 -25.08
N SER A 744 -32.08 32.01 -23.99
CA SER A 744 -30.99 32.36 -23.09
C SER A 744 -29.60 32.31 -23.72
N GLY A 745 -29.42 31.61 -24.85
CA GLY A 745 -28.14 31.25 -25.44
C GLY A 745 -27.57 29.91 -24.97
N MET A 746 -28.19 29.24 -23.99
CA MET A 746 -27.81 27.87 -23.61
C MET A 746 -28.30 26.85 -24.63
N LEU A 747 -27.60 25.71 -24.71
CA LEU A 747 -27.97 24.59 -25.56
C LEU A 747 -28.38 23.38 -24.74
N LYS A 748 -29.36 22.62 -25.23
CA LYS A 748 -29.62 21.23 -24.83
C LYS A 748 -29.29 20.32 -26.00
N LEU A 749 -28.47 19.31 -25.77
CA LEU A 749 -28.29 18.16 -26.64
C LEU A 749 -29.08 16.99 -26.04
N ASN A 750 -29.94 16.37 -26.83
CA ASN A 750 -30.51 15.07 -26.53
C ASN A 750 -30.10 14.07 -27.62
N VAL A 751 -29.53 12.94 -27.22
CA VAL A 751 -29.12 11.86 -28.12
C VAL A 751 -29.75 10.57 -27.62
N LYS A 752 -30.50 9.90 -28.49
CA LYS A 752 -30.90 8.51 -28.29
C LYS A 752 -30.13 7.63 -29.24
N TYR A 753 -29.51 6.57 -28.76
CA TYR A 753 -28.67 5.75 -29.63
C TYR A 753 -28.51 4.32 -29.13
N PHE A 754 -28.20 3.43 -30.08
CA PHE A 754 -27.76 2.07 -29.80
C PHE A 754 -26.25 1.95 -30.01
N PRO A 755 -25.59 1.10 -29.21
CA PRO A 755 -24.30 0.53 -29.56
C PRO A 755 -24.28 -0.06 -30.97
N ALA A 756 -23.12 -0.06 -31.61
CA ALA A 756 -22.93 -0.70 -32.90
C ALA A 756 -22.88 -2.23 -32.77
N GLU A 757 -22.36 -2.71 -31.63
CA GLU A 757 -22.16 -4.13 -31.30
C GLU A 757 -22.73 -4.44 -29.91
N TYR A 758 -23.09 -5.70 -29.67
CA TYR A 758 -23.62 -6.16 -28.37
C TYR A 758 -22.60 -5.99 -27.22
N LEU A 759 -21.31 -6.17 -27.52
CA LEU A 759 -20.19 -5.98 -26.59
C LEU A 759 -19.39 -4.74 -26.98
N THR A 760 -19.22 -3.81 -26.04
CA THR A 760 -18.47 -2.57 -26.26
C THR A 760 -17.40 -2.38 -25.20
N ASN A 761 -16.26 -1.78 -25.57
CA ASN A 761 -15.26 -1.40 -24.59
C ASN A 761 -15.72 -0.18 -23.78
N PHE A 762 -16.40 0.74 -24.45
CA PHE A 762 -16.91 1.98 -23.89
C PHE A 762 -17.94 2.57 -24.86
N ILE A 763 -18.89 3.35 -24.35
CA ILE A 763 -19.95 3.94 -25.15
C ILE A 763 -20.31 5.33 -24.61
N GLY A 764 -20.51 6.30 -25.49
CA GLY A 764 -20.79 7.67 -25.10
C GLY A 764 -20.68 8.68 -26.23
N LEU A 765 -20.59 9.96 -25.85
CA LEU A 765 -20.47 11.11 -26.75
C LEU A 765 -19.11 11.79 -26.59
N ASN A 766 -18.45 12.04 -27.73
CA ASN A 766 -17.14 12.68 -27.81
C ASN A 766 -17.22 14.10 -28.39
N PHE A 767 -16.31 14.95 -27.93
CA PHE A 767 -16.05 16.30 -28.43
C PHE A 767 -14.54 16.55 -28.50
N SER A 768 -14.12 17.42 -29.43
CA SER A 768 -12.72 17.89 -29.53
C SER A 768 -12.52 19.17 -28.73
N PHE A 769 -11.37 19.26 -28.07
CA PHE A 769 -10.91 20.44 -27.35
C PHE A 769 -9.37 20.43 -27.29
N PRO A 770 -8.67 21.51 -27.70
CA PRO A 770 -7.22 21.56 -27.63
C PRO A 770 -6.71 21.48 -26.19
N GLU A 771 -5.90 20.45 -25.89
CA GLU A 771 -5.40 20.21 -24.54
C GLU A 771 -4.57 21.38 -23.99
N ASP A 772 -3.81 22.07 -24.84
CA ASP A 772 -3.01 23.22 -24.44
C ASP A 772 -3.88 24.40 -23.96
N GLN A 773 -5.18 24.41 -24.25
CA GLN A 773 -6.10 25.47 -23.84
C GLN A 773 -6.75 25.23 -22.48
N ILE A 774 -6.59 24.04 -21.87
CA ILE A 774 -7.16 23.73 -20.56
C ILE A 774 -6.21 24.15 -19.43
N LYS A 775 -6.75 24.73 -18.36
CA LYS A 775 -6.04 25.03 -17.11
C LYS A 775 -6.48 24.14 -15.96
N GLY A 776 -7.71 23.66 -16.00
CA GLY A 776 -8.29 22.81 -14.97
C GLY A 776 -9.79 22.61 -15.15
N VAL A 777 -10.40 21.95 -14.18
CA VAL A 777 -11.86 21.78 -14.09
C VAL A 777 -12.35 22.01 -12.67
N GLU A 778 -13.61 22.39 -12.55
CA GLU A 778 -14.39 22.26 -11.32
C GLU A 778 -15.63 21.42 -11.66
N TYR A 779 -15.85 20.29 -11.00
CA TYR A 779 -16.98 19.42 -11.33
C TYR A 779 -17.65 18.84 -10.10
N MET A 780 -18.94 18.55 -10.22
CA MET A 780 -19.71 17.82 -9.23
C MET A 780 -19.87 16.37 -9.66
N GLY A 781 -19.50 15.44 -8.79
CA GLY A 781 -19.54 14.00 -9.04
C GLY A 781 -18.64 13.23 -8.09
N ARG A 782 -18.29 11.99 -8.47
CA ARG A 782 -17.33 11.18 -7.72
C ARG A 782 -15.89 11.51 -8.11
N GLY A 783 -15.04 11.74 -7.12
CA GLY A 783 -13.67 12.19 -7.32
C GLY A 783 -12.82 12.13 -6.05
N PRO A 784 -11.57 12.64 -6.12
CA PRO A 784 -10.98 13.37 -7.26
C PRO A 784 -10.23 12.47 -8.27
N HIS A 785 -10.00 11.20 -7.95
CA HIS A 785 -9.16 10.30 -8.75
C HIS A 785 -9.89 9.74 -9.96
N ARG A 786 -9.13 9.32 -10.97
CA ARG A 786 -9.70 8.62 -12.12
C ARG A 786 -10.15 7.20 -11.76
N VAL A 787 -11.15 6.70 -12.45
CA VAL A 787 -11.74 5.38 -12.23
C VAL A 787 -11.60 4.48 -13.45
N TRP A 788 -11.74 3.18 -13.21
CA TRP A 788 -11.92 2.15 -14.23
C TRP A 788 -13.20 1.38 -13.94
N LYS A 789 -13.77 0.69 -14.91
CA LYS A 789 -15.00 -0.10 -14.69
C LYS A 789 -14.87 -1.09 -13.53
N ASN A 790 -13.69 -1.70 -13.37
CA ASN A 790 -13.32 -2.61 -12.29
C ASN A 790 -12.64 -1.91 -11.09
N ARG A 791 -12.69 -0.58 -11.00
CA ARG A 791 -12.19 0.23 -9.87
C ARG A 791 -13.02 1.51 -9.72
N LEU A 792 -14.25 1.39 -9.22
CA LEU A 792 -15.16 2.52 -9.00
C LEU A 792 -15.12 3.07 -7.56
N LYS A 793 -14.65 2.26 -6.61
CA LYS A 793 -14.48 2.62 -5.19
C LYS A 793 -13.23 3.47 -4.96
N GLY A 794 -13.16 4.11 -3.80
CA GLY A 794 -12.07 5.00 -3.38
C GLY A 794 -12.34 6.49 -3.60
N ASN A 795 -13.37 6.83 -4.37
CA ASN A 795 -13.78 8.21 -4.60
C ASN A 795 -14.99 8.59 -3.74
N GLU A 796 -15.04 9.86 -3.36
CA GLU A 796 -16.19 10.45 -2.67
C GLU A 796 -17.02 11.29 -3.63
N PHE A 797 -18.32 11.41 -3.34
CA PHE A 797 -19.18 12.37 -4.03
C PHE A 797 -18.98 13.78 -3.45
N GLY A 798 -18.83 14.78 -4.32
CA GLY A 798 -18.59 16.16 -3.91
C GLY A 798 -18.41 17.12 -5.08
N ILE A 799 -17.88 18.31 -4.80
CA ILE A 799 -17.40 19.26 -5.82
C ILE A 799 -15.87 19.28 -5.77
N TRP A 800 -15.24 18.97 -6.89
CA TRP A 800 -13.80 18.80 -7.03
C TRP A 800 -13.23 19.85 -7.96
N LYS A 801 -12.22 20.57 -7.48
CA LYS A 801 -11.40 21.46 -8.31
C LYS A 801 -10.09 20.76 -8.62
N LYS A 802 -9.77 20.62 -9.91
CA LYS A 802 -8.55 19.96 -10.39
C LYS A 802 -7.81 20.88 -11.33
N ASP A 803 -6.59 21.23 -10.95
CA ASP A 803 -5.66 21.90 -11.85
C ASP A 803 -5.12 20.88 -12.87
N TYR A 804 -4.78 21.35 -14.06
CA TYR A 804 -4.23 20.51 -15.10
C TYR A 804 -2.88 19.92 -14.68
N ASN A 805 -2.72 18.62 -14.88
CA ASN A 805 -1.46 17.90 -14.85
C ASN A 805 -1.47 16.82 -15.95
N ASN A 806 -0.28 16.31 -16.31
CA ASN A 806 -0.15 15.24 -17.31
C ASN A 806 0.50 14.01 -16.68
N THR A 807 0.00 13.61 -15.51
CA THR A 807 0.54 12.49 -14.75
C THR A 807 0.46 11.19 -15.55
N GLU A 808 1.62 10.63 -15.84
CA GLU A 808 1.83 9.25 -16.29
C GLU A 808 2.21 8.42 -15.06
N THR A 809 1.28 7.58 -14.58
CA THR A 809 1.49 6.80 -13.35
C THR A 809 2.70 5.88 -13.46
N GLY A 810 3.46 5.79 -12.37
CA GLY A 810 4.73 5.06 -12.26
C GLY A 810 5.93 5.74 -12.94
N GLU A 811 5.71 6.85 -13.65
CA GLU A 811 6.76 7.70 -14.24
C GLU A 811 6.79 9.09 -13.60
N THR A 812 5.60 9.63 -13.32
CA THR A 812 5.39 10.91 -12.66
C THR A 812 4.30 10.74 -11.59
N TRP A 813 4.50 11.32 -10.41
CA TRP A 813 3.67 11.05 -9.23
C TRP A 813 2.88 12.28 -8.77
N VAL A 814 2.25 13.01 -9.71
CA VAL A 814 1.42 14.20 -9.41
C VAL A 814 -0.04 13.79 -9.31
N TYR A 815 -0.52 13.58 -8.09
CA TYR A 815 -1.90 13.16 -7.84
C TYR A 815 -2.75 14.26 -7.16
N PRO A 816 -4.08 14.29 -7.37
CA PRO A 816 -4.86 13.41 -8.24
C PRO A 816 -4.63 13.68 -9.74
N GLU A 817 -4.69 12.64 -10.56
CA GLU A 817 -4.49 12.72 -12.01
C GLU A 817 -5.57 13.58 -12.65
N PHE A 818 -5.19 14.51 -13.53
CA PHE A 818 -6.18 15.32 -14.25
C PHE A 818 -6.94 14.49 -15.29
N LYS A 819 -6.22 13.64 -16.03
CA LYS A 819 -6.73 12.93 -17.21
C LYS A 819 -7.35 11.57 -16.89
N GLY A 820 -8.31 11.15 -17.72
CA GLY A 820 -9.01 9.86 -17.59
C GLY A 820 -10.49 9.99 -17.25
N TYR A 821 -11.08 8.91 -16.73
CA TYR A 821 -12.51 8.81 -16.44
C TYR A 821 -12.84 9.19 -15.00
N HIS A 822 -13.97 9.87 -14.78
CA HIS A 822 -14.54 10.22 -13.49
C HIS A 822 -16.03 9.86 -13.49
N SER A 823 -16.52 9.25 -12.41
CA SER A 823 -17.88 8.70 -12.36
C SER A 823 -18.91 9.68 -11.82
N ASN A 824 -20.17 9.45 -12.23
CA ASN A 824 -21.36 10.11 -11.71
C ASN A 824 -21.28 11.65 -11.75
N MET A 825 -20.93 12.19 -12.92
CA MET A 825 -20.84 13.63 -13.16
C MET A 825 -22.23 14.26 -13.26
N TYR A 826 -22.44 15.36 -12.53
CA TYR A 826 -23.68 16.13 -12.58
C TYR A 826 -23.49 17.40 -13.43
N TRP A 827 -22.35 18.05 -13.25
CA TRP A 827 -21.88 19.14 -14.09
C TRP A 827 -20.36 19.27 -14.01
N CYS A 828 -19.75 19.87 -15.04
CA CYS A 828 -18.34 20.22 -15.09
C CYS A 828 -18.17 21.60 -15.70
N LYS A 829 -17.48 22.49 -14.98
CA LYS A 829 -16.97 23.76 -15.45
C LYS A 829 -15.54 23.58 -15.90
N PHE A 830 -15.31 23.76 -17.20
CA PHE A 830 -14.00 23.71 -17.82
C PHE A 830 -13.32 25.08 -17.69
N ILE A 831 -12.17 25.11 -17.03
CA ILE A 831 -11.38 26.31 -16.81
C ILE A 831 -10.31 26.36 -17.89
N THR A 832 -10.42 27.32 -18.81
CA THR A 832 -9.55 27.43 -19.99
C THR A 832 -8.62 28.64 -19.91
N LYS A 833 -7.73 28.80 -20.88
CA LYS A 833 -6.86 29.98 -20.98
C LYS A 833 -7.62 31.28 -21.16
N ASP A 834 -8.67 31.28 -21.99
CA ASP A 834 -9.41 32.48 -22.40
C ASP A 834 -10.72 32.65 -21.63
N GLN A 835 -11.61 31.66 -21.71
CA GLN A 835 -12.95 31.74 -21.14
C GLN A 835 -13.52 30.37 -20.74
N PRO A 836 -14.09 30.24 -19.53
CA PRO A 836 -14.65 28.97 -19.08
C PRO A 836 -15.99 28.67 -19.76
N PHE A 837 -16.38 27.41 -19.74
CA PHE A 837 -17.72 26.97 -20.11
C PHE A 837 -18.16 25.82 -19.21
N THR A 838 -19.46 25.55 -19.16
CA THR A 838 -20.02 24.52 -18.29
C THR A 838 -20.86 23.53 -19.09
N VAL A 839 -20.70 22.24 -18.78
CA VAL A 839 -21.57 21.15 -19.25
C VAL A 839 -22.30 20.55 -18.06
N ILE A 840 -23.60 20.31 -18.22
CA ILE A 840 -24.51 19.83 -17.17
C ILE A 840 -25.27 18.63 -17.74
N THR A 841 -25.60 17.65 -16.91
CA THR A 841 -26.50 16.55 -17.30
C THR A 841 -27.66 16.40 -16.33
N GLU A 842 -28.79 15.92 -16.85
CA GLU A 842 -29.92 15.47 -16.02
C GLU A 842 -29.96 13.95 -15.87
N ASN A 843 -29.05 13.23 -16.53
CA ASN A 843 -28.91 11.78 -16.43
C ASN A 843 -28.04 11.41 -15.24
N GLU A 844 -28.38 10.30 -14.60
CA GLU A 844 -27.54 9.64 -13.60
C GLU A 844 -26.43 8.82 -14.28
N ASP A 845 -25.39 8.48 -13.52
CA ASP A 845 -24.30 7.57 -13.93
C ASP A 845 -23.48 7.99 -15.16
N ILE A 846 -23.52 9.28 -15.53
CA ILE A 846 -22.68 9.79 -16.61
C ILE A 846 -21.22 9.85 -16.14
N PHE A 847 -20.33 9.19 -16.87
CA PHE A 847 -18.90 9.34 -16.68
C PHE A 847 -18.37 10.54 -17.47
N LEU A 848 -17.61 11.41 -16.82
CA LEU A 848 -16.83 12.45 -17.46
C LEU A 848 -15.46 11.88 -17.82
N ARG A 849 -15.02 12.05 -19.07
CA ARG A 849 -13.64 11.76 -19.47
C ARG A 849 -12.92 13.04 -19.87
N LEU A 850 -11.75 13.27 -19.27
CA LEU A 850 -10.85 14.39 -19.53
C LEU A 850 -9.58 13.89 -20.22
N PHE A 851 -9.45 14.03 -21.54
CA PHE A 851 -8.28 13.69 -22.34
C PHE A 851 -7.75 12.24 -22.18
N SER A 852 -6.85 11.82 -23.08
CA SER A 852 -6.17 10.53 -22.94
C SER A 852 -5.01 10.72 -21.98
N ALA A 853 -4.96 9.92 -20.90
CA ALA A 853 -3.77 9.88 -20.08
C ALA A 853 -2.60 9.30 -20.87
N ALA A 854 -1.40 9.83 -20.65
CA ALA A 854 -0.17 9.18 -21.08
C ALA A 854 0.00 7.84 -20.35
N TRP A 855 0.63 6.87 -21.00
CA TRP A 855 0.81 5.53 -20.47
C TRP A 855 2.06 4.86 -21.05
N LYS A 856 2.64 3.98 -20.23
CA LYS A 856 3.65 3.00 -20.62
C LYS A 856 3.08 1.60 -20.55
N THR A 857 3.75 0.69 -21.24
CA THR A 857 3.50 -0.73 -21.14
C THR A 857 4.76 -1.53 -21.43
N ASP A 858 4.70 -2.79 -21.03
CA ASP A 858 5.55 -3.86 -21.52
C ASP A 858 5.01 -4.46 -22.83
N GLN A 859 5.71 -5.48 -23.31
CA GLN A 859 5.40 -6.22 -24.54
C GLN A 859 4.04 -6.95 -24.55
N TRP A 860 3.33 -7.05 -23.42
CA TRP A 860 2.07 -7.79 -23.30
C TRP A 860 0.83 -6.90 -23.38
N HIS A 861 0.95 -5.59 -23.12
CA HIS A 861 -0.13 -4.62 -23.26
C HIS A 861 -1.39 -4.95 -22.42
N ASN A 862 -1.25 -5.68 -21.32
CA ASN A 862 -2.38 -6.19 -20.54
C ASN A 862 -3.16 -5.08 -19.79
N TYR A 863 -2.47 -4.00 -19.44
CA TYR A 863 -2.96 -2.89 -18.62
C TYR A 863 -2.99 -1.56 -19.40
N GLU A 864 -2.93 -1.62 -20.74
CA GLU A 864 -3.08 -0.45 -21.59
C GLU A 864 -4.47 0.18 -21.39
N PRO A 865 -4.55 1.48 -21.03
CA PRO A 865 -5.82 2.15 -20.85
C PRO A 865 -6.48 2.39 -22.21
N HIS A 866 -7.75 2.01 -22.33
CA HIS A 866 -8.51 2.29 -23.54
C HIS A 866 -9.23 3.63 -23.42
N PHE A 867 -9.09 4.50 -24.43
CA PHE A 867 -9.75 5.80 -24.50
C PHE A 867 -10.55 5.99 -25.80
N PRO A 868 -11.64 6.77 -25.76
CA PRO A 868 -12.40 7.12 -26.96
C PRO A 868 -11.65 8.15 -27.82
N SER A 869 -12.14 8.39 -29.04
CA SER A 869 -11.47 9.25 -30.04
C SER A 869 -11.56 10.77 -29.78
N GLY A 870 -12.39 11.21 -28.84
CA GLY A 870 -12.52 12.63 -28.46
C GLY A 870 -11.44 13.10 -27.50
N ASP A 871 -11.51 14.38 -27.10
CA ASP A 871 -10.70 14.99 -26.04
C ASP A 871 -11.50 15.14 -24.75
N ILE A 872 -12.77 15.55 -24.86
CA ILE A 872 -13.73 15.58 -23.76
C ILE A 872 -14.88 14.64 -24.11
N SER A 873 -15.21 13.73 -23.20
CA SER A 873 -16.29 12.76 -23.44
C SER A 873 -17.24 12.64 -22.26
N PHE A 874 -18.48 12.30 -22.58
CA PHE A 874 -19.54 11.96 -21.62
C PHE A 874 -19.99 10.54 -21.94
N MET A 875 -19.76 9.59 -21.02
CA MET A 875 -19.85 8.16 -21.29
C MET A 875 -20.93 7.51 -20.44
N GLN A 876 -21.59 6.49 -20.99
CA GLN A 876 -22.50 5.58 -20.29
C GLN A 876 -21.87 4.19 -20.08
N GLY A 877 -20.71 3.94 -20.68
CA GLY A 877 -19.88 2.78 -20.40
C GLY A 877 -18.41 3.14 -20.58
N ILE A 878 -17.58 2.70 -19.64
CA ILE A 878 -16.11 2.87 -19.64
C ILE A 878 -15.43 1.49 -19.61
N PRO A 879 -14.15 1.37 -19.98
CA PRO A 879 -13.45 0.09 -19.93
C PRO A 879 -12.92 -0.21 -18.52
N GLY A 880 -12.71 -1.49 -18.23
CA GLY A 880 -11.82 -1.90 -17.14
C GLY A 880 -10.34 -1.78 -17.55
N ILE A 881 -9.44 -1.92 -16.57
CA ILE A 881 -7.99 -2.01 -16.78
C ILE A 881 -7.48 -3.40 -16.33
N GLY A 882 -6.43 -3.91 -16.96
CA GLY A 882 -5.78 -5.16 -16.55
C GLY A 882 -4.64 -4.94 -15.56
N THR A 883 -3.78 -5.94 -15.44
CA THR A 883 -2.60 -5.99 -14.58
C THR A 883 -1.38 -6.40 -15.40
N LYS A 884 -0.15 -6.34 -14.86
CA LYS A 884 1.05 -6.86 -15.58
C LYS A 884 0.84 -8.25 -16.17
N THR A 885 0.21 -9.12 -15.38
CA THR A 885 0.10 -10.55 -15.68
C THR A 885 -1.26 -10.96 -16.28
N GLN A 886 -2.25 -10.06 -16.26
CA GLN A 886 -3.63 -10.40 -16.62
C GLN A 886 -4.26 -9.31 -17.46
N ARG A 887 -4.82 -9.69 -18.62
CA ARG A 887 -5.70 -8.79 -19.38
C ARG A 887 -6.92 -8.42 -18.55
N LYS A 888 -7.46 -7.23 -18.82
CA LYS A 888 -8.68 -6.72 -18.15
C LYS A 888 -9.80 -7.76 -18.07
N ASP A 889 -10.13 -8.47 -19.14
CA ASP A 889 -11.22 -9.47 -19.23
C ASP A 889 -11.05 -10.70 -18.33
N ARG A 890 -9.93 -10.80 -17.61
CA ARG A 890 -9.57 -11.92 -16.73
C ARG A 890 -9.51 -11.54 -15.25
N THR A 891 -9.84 -10.29 -14.93
CA THR A 891 -9.74 -9.72 -13.56
C THR A 891 -11.06 -9.71 -12.78
N GLY A 892 -12.13 -10.29 -13.33
CA GLY A 892 -13.42 -10.48 -12.65
C GLY A 892 -14.62 -9.91 -13.41
N PRO A 893 -15.86 -10.20 -12.99
CA PRO A 893 -17.08 -9.75 -13.66
C PRO A 893 -17.15 -8.24 -13.95
N MET A 894 -16.67 -7.39 -13.04
CA MET A 894 -16.71 -5.93 -13.21
C MET A 894 -15.84 -5.45 -14.38
N SER A 895 -14.82 -6.23 -14.76
CA SER A 895 -13.87 -5.88 -15.82
C SER A 895 -14.34 -6.21 -17.24
N MET A 896 -15.41 -6.99 -17.37
CA MET A 896 -15.95 -7.45 -18.65
C MET A 896 -16.38 -6.27 -19.53
N GLN A 897 -16.47 -6.49 -20.83
CA GLN A 897 -17.02 -5.50 -21.77
C GLN A 897 -18.43 -5.06 -21.36
N ASN A 898 -18.81 -3.86 -21.75
CA ASN A 898 -20.14 -3.34 -21.49
C ASN A 898 -21.14 -4.05 -22.41
N ILE A 899 -22.23 -4.52 -21.81
CA ILE A 899 -23.33 -5.19 -22.49
C ILE A 899 -24.54 -4.28 -22.37
N PHE A 900 -25.21 -4.05 -23.49
CA PHE A 900 -26.46 -3.30 -23.53
C PHE A 900 -27.51 -4.13 -24.24
N TYR A 901 -28.72 -4.12 -23.68
CA TYR A 901 -29.83 -4.84 -24.26
C TYR A 901 -30.39 -4.08 -25.47
N ASP A 902 -30.19 -4.62 -26.67
CA ASP A 902 -30.48 -3.96 -27.95
C ASP A 902 -31.41 -4.76 -28.88
N TYR A 903 -32.10 -5.79 -28.36
CA TYR A 903 -33.00 -6.65 -29.12
C TYR A 903 -34.04 -5.84 -29.91
N GLU A 904 -34.13 -6.10 -31.22
CA GLU A 904 -34.98 -5.42 -32.22
C GLU A 904 -34.76 -3.90 -32.36
N LYS A 905 -33.78 -3.31 -31.67
CA LYS A 905 -33.50 -1.87 -31.65
C LYS A 905 -34.75 -1.00 -31.42
N GLU A 906 -35.65 -1.46 -30.55
CA GLU A 906 -36.87 -0.74 -30.20
C GLU A 906 -36.55 0.65 -29.61
N PRO A 907 -37.15 1.74 -30.11
CA PRO A 907 -36.90 3.12 -29.64
C PRO A 907 -36.85 3.35 -28.13
N ALA A 908 -37.67 2.61 -27.37
CA ALA A 908 -37.76 2.73 -25.91
C ALA A 908 -36.53 2.18 -25.17
N ARG A 909 -35.71 1.36 -25.84
CA ARG A 909 -34.51 0.71 -25.29
C ARG A 909 -33.21 1.44 -25.66
N ALA A 910 -33.29 2.48 -26.50
CA ALA A 910 -32.13 3.26 -26.86
C ALA A 910 -31.53 3.94 -25.63
N LEU A 911 -30.20 4.00 -25.55
CA LEU A 911 -29.52 4.79 -24.54
C LEU A 911 -29.89 6.25 -24.75
N ASP A 912 -30.30 6.93 -23.68
CA ASP A 912 -30.72 8.34 -23.71
C ASP A 912 -29.72 9.18 -22.93
N MET A 913 -29.12 10.17 -23.60
CA MET A 913 -28.21 11.12 -22.99
C MET A 913 -28.66 12.55 -23.28
N THR A 914 -28.80 13.32 -22.21
CA THR A 914 -29.10 14.75 -22.22
C THR A 914 -27.95 15.53 -21.60
N LEU A 915 -27.40 16.46 -22.38
CA LEU A 915 -26.36 17.39 -21.96
C LEU A 915 -26.82 18.82 -22.21
N TYR A 916 -26.56 19.71 -21.27
CA TYR A 916 -26.75 21.15 -21.42
C TYR A 916 -25.40 21.84 -21.46
N PHE A 917 -25.27 22.85 -22.32
CA PHE A 917 -24.04 23.61 -22.50
C PHE A 917 -24.28 25.08 -22.21
N ASP A 918 -23.45 25.64 -21.34
CA ASP A 918 -23.39 27.07 -21.05
C ASP A 918 -22.06 27.65 -21.53
N PHE A 919 -22.13 28.39 -22.63
CA PHE A 919 -21.00 29.09 -23.26
C PHE A 919 -21.08 30.61 -23.04
N ARG A 920 -22.01 31.06 -22.19
CA ARG A 920 -22.26 32.48 -21.97
C ARG A 920 -21.16 33.08 -21.11
N ILE A 921 -20.99 34.39 -21.27
CA ILE A 921 -20.14 35.17 -20.39
C ILE A 921 -20.96 35.40 -19.12
N LEU A 922 -20.66 34.64 -18.07
CA LEU A 922 -21.22 34.85 -16.73
C LEU A 922 -20.53 36.01 -16.01
#